data_AF-A0A7V5ATS8-F1
#
_entry.id   AF-A0A7V5ATS8-F1
#
_cell.length_a   1.000
_cell.length_b   1.000
_cell.length_c   1.000
_cell.angle_alpha   90.00
_cell.angle_beta   90.00
_cell.angle_gamma   90.00
#
_symmetry.space_group_name_H-M   'P 1'
#
loop_
_entity.id
_entity.type
_entity.pdbx_description
1 polymer ?
#
loop_
_entity_poly.entity_id
_entity_poly.type
_entity_poly.pdbx_seq_one_letter_code
_entity_poly.pdbx_strand_id
1 'polypeptide(L)'
;MSFRLFIAVAVLMIWFPCLADGFVVKVRVADELTEREKALLEEADFPFIRDTEEEKNYKTVKLDNRDGSATYAAQEAVNGFTDGSKGIVFDCSKNVLVTPDFDGMPTLSQLASTFVVLRELLKDLRVGTGKKKMIGGVPIVEAQTKDGAVVYLGFSDKERKVRIQVKEGVWRIASLIASESGKMRRVFRKTSTIEGSLTPAPVLITPVSTAAQNKDGSAEFWNAESPHTILLTFSADAWRSLLRTIKEEYVEADFEWQETKVKRVGVRFKGNSSLSMGIREGKFPFKIDFDRFVDQDFLGMKKLNLSNNFKDPTMMREYLAYELFRKSGLCASRATFVKLFVTVKGQFEKRYFGLYTAVEQVDGVFLRNRFGNSEGTLFKPEAFGDDALKYRSEDHRAYANCELKYGELHPDYDALIRFTKLIDQSSQEEFGKKIGDCLDVEQFLKFIAMNGLLANYDSYIGTGHNFYLYYDAPNAKFLFIPWDMNEVFGRFTPQGYDFNTCAYVSVLKPIAMGKRLLVEKIMKVENWSKMYQEYLAHLYFCTLEEKTLIKRIEQIARIVEPAVKEEGENKLEEFHKGVAQLMWFIEQRSAFVLFELLFGKPPISVSSNSTIISDDYGSIVYENGLISFYDSNGKLESSLTLPLPPEPQFRLSKKYLIILAMDKVIRIDRKNHSVTVIRLPIPSSLPIPQPSQPPFPR
;
A
#
# COMPACT_ATOMS: atom_id res chain seq x y z
N MET A 1 22.35 41.05 -6.94
CA MET A 1 21.02 40.53 -6.56
C MET A 1 20.11 41.69 -6.23
N SER A 2 19.23 42.07 -7.17
CA SER A 2 17.90 42.50 -6.74
C SER A 2 17.20 41.28 -6.15
N PHE A 3 16.39 41.44 -5.09
CA PHE A 3 15.79 40.31 -4.36
C PHE A 3 14.94 39.38 -5.26
N ARG A 4 14.52 39.89 -6.43
CA ARG A 4 13.61 39.24 -7.37
C ARG A 4 14.30 38.28 -8.35
N LEU A 5 15.50 38.59 -8.84
CA LEU A 5 16.21 37.70 -9.79
C LEU A 5 16.64 36.39 -9.11
N PHE A 6 17.23 36.48 -7.92
CA PHE A 6 17.62 35.31 -7.12
C PHE A 6 16.41 34.46 -6.72
N ILE A 7 15.23 35.05 -6.49
CA ILE A 7 14.00 34.29 -6.22
C ILE A 7 13.49 33.59 -7.49
N ALA A 8 13.51 34.25 -8.65
CA ALA A 8 13.14 33.61 -9.91
C ALA A 8 14.09 32.43 -10.24
N VAL A 9 15.40 32.65 -10.11
CA VAL A 9 16.41 31.59 -10.28
C VAL A 9 16.24 30.50 -9.22
N ALA A 10 16.01 30.80 -7.94
CA ALA A 10 15.79 29.80 -6.90
C ALA A 10 14.54 28.93 -7.11
N VAL A 11 13.47 29.49 -7.67
CA VAL A 11 12.27 28.72 -8.04
C VAL A 11 12.54 27.80 -9.25
N LEU A 12 13.41 28.22 -10.17
CA LEU A 12 13.88 27.40 -11.29
C LEU A 12 14.91 26.34 -10.85
N MET A 13 15.76 26.64 -9.85
CA MET A 13 16.69 25.69 -9.21
C MET A 13 15.98 24.54 -8.47
N ILE A 14 14.67 24.65 -8.21
CA ILE A 14 13.86 23.59 -7.57
C ILE A 14 12.92 22.90 -8.59
N TRP A 15 12.23 23.67 -9.45
CA TRP A 15 11.42 23.21 -10.61
C TRP A 15 12.04 22.08 -11.54
N PHE A 16 13.36 22.03 -11.78
CA PHE A 16 13.99 21.31 -12.94
C PHE A 16 15.34 20.59 -12.69
N PRO A 17 15.36 19.24 -12.61
CA PRO A 17 16.09 18.45 -13.64
C PRO A 17 15.20 17.53 -14.48
N CYS A 18 15.78 16.80 -15.44
CA CYS A 18 15.22 15.63 -16.15
C CYS A 18 13.75 15.73 -16.64
N LEU A 19 13.52 16.54 -17.69
CA LEU A 19 12.54 16.17 -18.72
C LEU A 19 13.07 15.00 -19.57
N ALA A 20 12.22 14.42 -20.43
CA ALA A 20 12.52 13.18 -21.17
C ALA A 20 13.83 13.23 -21.98
N ASP A 21 14.46 12.07 -22.16
CA ASP A 21 15.79 11.90 -22.78
C ASP A 21 15.93 12.69 -24.09
N GLY A 22 16.79 13.72 -24.06
CA GLY A 22 17.08 14.59 -25.20
C GLY A 22 16.21 15.84 -25.35
N PHE A 23 15.25 16.12 -24.45
CA PHE A 23 14.49 17.39 -24.44
C PHE A 23 14.85 18.24 -23.21
N VAL A 24 15.68 19.26 -23.41
CA VAL A 24 16.27 20.06 -22.32
C VAL A 24 15.59 21.43 -22.19
N VAL A 25 15.09 21.77 -21.00
CA VAL A 25 14.67 23.13 -20.70
C VAL A 25 15.86 23.92 -20.15
N LYS A 26 16.13 25.08 -20.76
CA LYS A 26 17.14 26.05 -20.35
C LYS A 26 16.50 27.43 -20.13
N VAL A 27 17.28 28.37 -19.61
CA VAL A 27 16.86 29.76 -19.38
C VAL A 27 17.90 30.70 -19.98
N ARG A 28 17.46 31.77 -20.65
CA ARG A 28 18.31 32.90 -21.04
C ARG A 28 18.15 34.00 -19.98
N VAL A 29 19.27 34.34 -19.35
CA VAL A 29 19.39 35.46 -18.40
C VAL A 29 19.89 36.72 -19.13
N ALA A 30 19.94 37.87 -18.46
CA ALA A 30 20.48 39.09 -19.06
C ALA A 30 22.02 38.98 -19.25
N ASP A 31 22.55 39.69 -20.26
CA ASP A 31 23.96 39.61 -20.66
C ASP A 31 24.93 40.12 -19.58
N GLU A 32 24.47 41.08 -18.75
CA GLU A 32 25.24 41.67 -17.64
C GLU A 32 24.93 40.98 -16.29
N LEU A 33 25.55 39.83 -16.04
CA LEU A 33 25.59 39.20 -14.71
C LEU A 33 26.75 39.77 -13.87
N THR A 34 26.53 40.08 -12.60
CA THR A 34 27.64 40.40 -11.67
C THR A 34 28.46 39.15 -11.33
N GLU A 35 29.74 39.30 -10.96
CA GLU A 35 30.60 38.16 -10.58
C GLU A 35 30.00 37.28 -9.48
N ARG A 36 29.25 37.87 -8.53
CA ARG A 36 28.54 37.13 -7.48
C ARG A 36 27.35 36.33 -8.01
N GLU A 37 26.71 36.79 -9.07
CA GLU A 37 25.61 36.07 -9.74
C GLU A 37 26.14 35.00 -10.71
N LYS A 38 27.30 35.21 -11.32
CA LYS A 38 28.04 34.15 -12.05
C LYS A 38 28.43 33.01 -11.11
N ALA A 39 29.08 33.33 -9.99
CA ALA A 39 29.48 32.34 -8.99
C ALA A 39 28.29 31.52 -8.45
N LEU A 40 27.15 32.15 -8.17
CA LEU A 40 25.94 31.44 -7.71
C LEU A 40 25.30 30.54 -8.79
N LEU A 41 25.42 30.87 -10.07
CA LEU A 41 24.94 30.01 -11.17
C LEU A 41 25.89 28.84 -11.45
N GLU A 42 27.19 29.04 -11.23
CA GLU A 42 28.23 28.03 -11.40
C GLU A 42 28.32 27.07 -10.19
N GLU A 43 28.02 27.56 -8.97
CA GLU A 43 27.81 26.75 -7.75
C GLU A 43 26.54 25.88 -7.81
N ALA A 44 25.57 26.26 -8.65
CA ALA A 44 24.29 25.56 -8.82
C ALA A 44 24.23 24.58 -10.02
N ASP A 45 25.33 24.42 -10.79
CA ASP A 45 25.45 23.53 -11.97
C ASP A 45 24.27 23.65 -12.97
N PHE A 46 23.78 24.88 -13.17
CA PHE A 46 22.51 25.11 -13.87
C PHE A 46 22.66 25.16 -15.41
N PRO A 47 21.78 24.51 -16.19
CA PRO A 47 21.82 24.56 -17.66
C PRO A 47 21.19 25.85 -18.22
N PHE A 48 21.93 26.95 -18.22
CA PHE A 48 21.59 28.17 -18.97
C PHE A 48 22.37 28.26 -20.29
N ILE A 49 21.95 29.15 -21.20
CA ILE A 49 22.68 29.43 -22.45
C ILE A 49 23.33 30.82 -22.35
N ARG A 50 24.62 30.89 -22.74
CA ARG A 50 25.38 32.14 -22.94
C ARG A 50 25.58 32.50 -24.43
N ASP A 51 25.30 31.59 -25.37
CA ASP A 51 25.59 31.73 -26.81
C ASP A 51 24.36 31.42 -27.71
N THR A 52 24.01 32.40 -28.55
CA THR A 52 22.95 32.34 -29.56
C THR A 52 23.12 31.25 -30.63
N GLU A 53 24.32 30.68 -30.83
CA GLU A 53 24.52 29.51 -31.68
C GLU A 53 23.80 28.27 -31.12
N GLU A 54 23.91 28.02 -29.81
CA GLU A 54 23.31 26.83 -29.18
C GLU A 54 21.78 26.90 -29.26
N GLU A 55 21.22 28.10 -29.04
CA GLU A 55 19.79 28.41 -29.02
C GLU A 55 19.05 28.01 -30.30
N LYS A 56 19.74 27.95 -31.45
CA LYS A 56 19.16 27.54 -32.74
C LYS A 56 18.56 26.12 -32.73
N ASN A 57 18.92 25.32 -31.73
CA ASN A 57 18.39 23.97 -31.49
C ASN A 57 17.14 23.93 -30.58
N TYR A 58 16.77 25.06 -29.97
CA TYR A 58 15.76 25.18 -28.92
C TYR A 58 14.67 26.17 -29.31
N LYS A 59 13.44 25.93 -28.86
CA LYS A 59 12.38 26.93 -29.01
C LYS A 59 12.50 28.00 -27.92
N THR A 60 12.81 29.23 -28.31
CA THR A 60 12.86 30.37 -27.37
C THR A 60 11.46 30.88 -27.05
N VAL A 61 11.10 30.92 -25.77
CA VAL A 61 9.83 31.41 -25.23
C VAL A 61 10.10 32.66 -24.41
N LYS A 62 9.70 33.82 -24.92
CA LYS A 62 9.79 35.09 -24.19
C LYS A 62 8.67 35.16 -23.18
N LEU A 63 9.01 35.18 -21.90
CA LEU A 63 8.05 35.54 -20.86
C LEU A 63 7.90 37.06 -20.89
N ASP A 64 6.68 37.59 -20.98
CA ASP A 64 6.40 39.02 -20.79
C ASP A 64 5.36 39.24 -19.67
N ASN A 65 5.25 40.48 -19.18
CA ASN A 65 4.47 40.83 -17.99
C ASN A 65 2.94 40.89 -18.27
N ARG A 66 2.37 39.90 -18.97
CA ARG A 66 0.93 39.81 -19.26
C ARG A 66 0.31 38.49 -18.81
N ASP A 67 -1.01 38.51 -18.73
CA ASP A 67 -1.88 37.55 -18.05
C ASP A 67 -1.56 36.07 -18.33
N GLY A 68 -1.41 35.29 -17.26
CA GLY A 68 -1.30 33.83 -17.37
C GLY A 68 0.05 33.32 -17.89
N SER A 69 1.17 33.91 -17.48
CA SER A 69 2.53 33.45 -17.85
C SER A 69 2.77 31.95 -17.66
N ALA A 70 2.20 31.33 -16.62
CA ALA A 70 2.22 29.87 -16.41
C ALA A 70 1.48 29.10 -17.53
N THR A 71 0.32 29.61 -17.96
CA THR A 71 -0.49 29.07 -19.05
C THR A 71 0.26 29.15 -20.37
N TYR A 72 0.82 30.32 -20.68
CA TYR A 72 1.61 30.53 -21.89
C TYR A 72 2.89 29.68 -21.90
N ALA A 73 3.60 29.59 -20.78
CA ALA A 73 4.78 28.73 -20.64
C ALA A 73 4.44 27.24 -20.82
N ALA A 74 3.32 26.75 -20.25
CA ALA A 74 2.85 25.38 -20.43
C ALA A 74 2.37 25.11 -21.86
N GLN A 75 1.67 26.06 -22.49
CA GLN A 75 1.25 25.97 -23.88
C GLN A 75 2.46 25.89 -24.83
N GLU A 76 3.48 26.71 -24.59
CA GLU A 76 4.70 26.69 -25.40
C GLU A 76 5.60 25.50 -25.10
N ALA A 77 5.57 24.96 -23.86
CA ALA A 77 6.15 23.65 -23.52
C ALA A 77 5.54 22.52 -24.35
N VAL A 78 4.21 22.45 -24.43
CA VAL A 78 3.50 21.48 -25.27
C VAL A 78 3.81 21.71 -26.76
N ASN A 79 3.91 22.97 -27.22
CA ASN A 79 4.25 23.23 -28.62
C ASN A 79 5.68 22.78 -28.97
N GLY A 80 6.71 23.15 -28.20
CA GLY A 80 8.11 22.79 -28.48
C GLY A 80 8.39 21.28 -28.41
N PHE A 81 7.65 20.54 -27.58
CA PHE A 81 7.70 19.07 -27.56
C PHE A 81 7.22 18.43 -28.88
N THR A 82 6.50 19.18 -29.73
CA THR A 82 5.77 18.67 -30.90
C THR A 82 6.25 19.22 -32.25
N ASP A 83 7.15 20.20 -32.26
CA ASP A 83 7.82 20.68 -33.46
C ASP A 83 9.21 20.03 -33.67
N GLY A 84 9.69 19.24 -32.69
CA GLY A 84 10.94 18.49 -32.78
C GLY A 84 12.17 19.26 -32.28
N SER A 85 11.97 20.42 -31.63
CA SER A 85 13.03 21.13 -30.91
C SER A 85 13.76 20.22 -29.91
N LYS A 86 15.07 20.42 -29.71
CA LYS A 86 15.86 19.70 -28.68
C LYS A 86 15.54 20.16 -27.25
N GLY A 87 14.60 21.08 -27.10
CA GLY A 87 14.33 21.75 -25.85
C GLY A 87 13.67 23.11 -26.01
N ILE A 88 13.54 23.81 -24.88
CA ILE A 88 12.99 25.16 -24.79
C ILE A 88 13.91 26.07 -23.99
N VAL A 89 14.02 27.33 -24.42
CA VAL A 89 14.73 28.38 -23.69
C VAL A 89 13.70 29.39 -23.19
N PHE A 90 13.50 29.51 -21.88
CA PHE A 90 12.74 30.61 -21.33
C PHE A 90 13.59 31.89 -21.32
N ASP A 91 13.22 32.88 -22.12
CA ASP A 91 13.93 34.15 -22.23
C ASP A 91 13.42 35.14 -21.17
N CYS A 92 14.24 35.33 -20.14
CA CYS A 92 14.01 36.24 -19.03
C CYS A 92 14.82 37.54 -19.16
N SER A 93 15.63 37.70 -20.22
CA SER A 93 16.64 38.77 -20.36
C SER A 93 16.10 40.20 -20.26
N LYS A 94 14.79 40.39 -20.51
CA LYS A 94 14.15 41.73 -20.56
C LYS A 94 13.22 42.05 -19.38
N ASN A 95 13.09 41.16 -18.40
CA ASN A 95 12.06 41.30 -17.37
C ASN A 95 12.56 41.90 -16.05
N VAL A 96 12.07 43.11 -15.75
CA VAL A 96 11.92 43.56 -14.37
C VAL A 96 10.70 42.85 -13.77
N LEU A 97 10.93 41.65 -13.21
CA LEU A 97 9.89 40.93 -12.45
C LEU A 97 9.46 41.78 -11.23
N VAL A 98 8.20 41.65 -10.82
CA VAL A 98 7.54 42.54 -9.84
C VAL A 98 7.40 41.86 -8.46
N THR A 99 6.99 42.60 -7.45
CA THR A 99 6.71 42.13 -6.07
C THR A 99 5.50 41.18 -5.99
N PRO A 100 5.34 40.43 -4.88
CA PRO A 100 4.30 39.40 -4.75
C PRO A 100 2.84 39.90 -4.82
N ASP A 101 2.63 41.19 -4.57
CA ASP A 101 1.32 41.76 -4.20
C ASP A 101 0.54 42.30 -5.41
N PHE A 102 0.42 41.48 -6.47
CA PHE A 102 -0.43 41.76 -7.63
C PHE A 102 -1.52 40.69 -7.78
N ASP A 103 -2.78 41.10 -7.59
CA ASP A 103 -3.94 40.23 -7.77
C ASP A 103 -3.94 39.56 -9.15
N GLY A 104 -4.09 38.23 -9.17
CA GLY A 104 -4.16 37.41 -10.39
C GLY A 104 -2.84 36.86 -10.92
N MET A 105 -1.67 37.22 -10.37
CA MET A 105 -0.41 36.56 -10.76
C MET A 105 -0.24 35.18 -10.08
N PRO A 106 0.25 34.15 -10.80
CA PRO A 106 0.56 32.86 -10.18
C PRO A 106 1.62 33.00 -9.09
N THR A 107 1.37 32.43 -7.91
CA THR A 107 2.35 32.45 -6.84
C THR A 107 3.59 31.63 -7.22
N LEU A 108 4.74 32.01 -6.67
CA LEU A 108 5.97 31.23 -6.83
C LEU A 108 5.76 29.75 -6.47
N SER A 109 4.99 29.49 -5.40
CA SER A 109 4.55 28.15 -5.02
C SER A 109 3.89 27.43 -6.20
N GLN A 110 2.85 28.00 -6.81
CA GLN A 110 2.14 27.40 -7.95
C GLN A 110 3.05 27.09 -9.16
N LEU A 111 4.14 27.84 -9.38
CA LEU A 111 5.14 27.55 -10.43
C LEU A 111 6.11 26.42 -10.03
N ALA A 112 6.55 26.40 -8.77
CA ALA A 112 7.60 25.54 -8.13
C ALA A 112 7.40 23.87 -7.85
N SER A 113 5.97 24.00 -8.03
CA SER A 113 4.72 23.16 -8.10
C SER A 113 4.09 22.81 -9.47
N THR A 114 4.25 23.59 -10.55
CA THR A 114 3.69 23.22 -11.88
C THR A 114 4.73 22.45 -12.72
N PHE A 115 6.00 22.84 -12.65
CA PHE A 115 7.03 22.29 -13.54
C PHE A 115 7.45 20.84 -13.22
N VAL A 116 7.66 20.40 -11.97
CA VAL A 116 7.84 18.95 -11.67
C VAL A 116 6.58 18.13 -12.01
N VAL A 117 5.36 18.70 -12.02
CA VAL A 117 4.19 17.96 -12.54
C VAL A 117 4.25 17.85 -14.07
N LEU A 118 4.57 18.93 -14.79
CA LEU A 118 4.88 18.84 -16.22
C LEU A 118 5.99 17.82 -16.49
N ARG A 119 7.06 17.80 -15.69
CA ARG A 119 8.14 16.82 -15.74
C ARG A 119 7.62 15.39 -15.56
N GLU A 120 6.88 15.12 -14.49
CA GLU A 120 6.33 13.79 -14.18
C GLU A 120 5.28 13.31 -15.18
N LEU A 121 4.57 14.23 -15.84
CA LEU A 121 3.60 13.95 -16.89
C LEU A 121 4.22 13.86 -18.30
N LEU A 122 5.40 14.43 -18.53
CA LEU A 122 6.10 14.46 -19.83
C LEU A 122 7.34 13.55 -19.90
N LYS A 123 7.94 13.13 -18.76
CA LYS A 123 9.13 12.23 -18.71
C LYS A 123 8.91 10.89 -19.41
N ASP A 124 7.67 10.43 -19.40
CA ASP A 124 7.24 9.16 -19.98
C ASP A 124 6.84 9.34 -21.45
N LEU A 125 6.81 10.56 -21.99
CA LEU A 125 6.51 10.82 -23.40
C LEU A 125 7.75 10.67 -24.29
N ARG A 126 7.53 10.14 -25.49
CA ARG A 126 8.56 9.96 -26.51
C ARG A 126 8.62 11.20 -27.41
N VAL A 127 9.70 11.97 -27.26
CA VAL A 127 9.99 13.19 -28.03
C VAL A 127 9.84 12.94 -29.54
N GLY A 128 9.30 13.93 -30.26
CA GLY A 128 9.16 13.87 -31.73
C GLY A 128 8.05 12.95 -32.26
N THR A 129 7.26 12.29 -31.40
CA THR A 129 6.11 11.47 -31.84
C THR A 129 4.82 12.26 -32.07
N GLY A 130 4.80 13.55 -31.70
CA GLY A 130 3.62 14.41 -31.70
C GLY A 130 3.05 14.68 -33.10
N LYS A 131 1.82 14.23 -33.34
CA LYS A 131 1.03 14.49 -34.57
C LYS A 131 -0.15 15.39 -34.24
N LYS A 132 -0.14 16.62 -34.76
CA LYS A 132 -1.23 17.59 -34.59
C LYS A 132 -2.44 17.18 -35.46
N LYS A 133 -3.60 17.05 -34.85
CA LYS A 133 -4.91 16.75 -35.47
C LYS A 133 -5.91 17.84 -35.11
N MET A 134 -6.75 18.25 -36.06
CA MET A 134 -7.82 19.22 -35.77
C MET A 134 -9.08 18.47 -35.32
N ILE A 135 -9.50 18.69 -34.07
CA ILE A 135 -10.68 18.07 -33.46
C ILE A 135 -11.56 19.19 -32.90
N GLY A 136 -12.83 19.29 -33.33
CA GLY A 136 -13.72 20.39 -32.92
C GLY A 136 -13.23 21.79 -33.33
N GLY A 137 -12.36 21.88 -34.34
CA GLY A 137 -11.68 23.13 -34.70
C GLY A 137 -10.54 23.53 -33.75
N VAL A 138 -10.06 22.62 -32.92
CA VAL A 138 -8.95 22.80 -31.96
C VAL A 138 -7.77 21.91 -32.35
N PRO A 139 -6.50 22.40 -32.27
CA PRO A 139 -5.34 21.53 -32.41
C PRO A 139 -5.20 20.62 -31.19
N ILE A 140 -5.28 19.31 -31.40
CA ILE A 140 -4.96 18.29 -30.41
C ILE A 140 -3.73 17.52 -30.90
N VAL A 141 -2.75 17.38 -30.02
CA VAL A 141 -1.51 16.62 -30.26
C VAL A 141 -1.75 15.18 -29.86
N GLU A 142 -1.65 14.24 -30.80
CA GLU A 142 -1.52 12.81 -30.50
C GLU A 142 -0.04 12.45 -30.40
N ALA A 143 0.41 11.92 -29.26
CA ALA A 143 1.80 11.51 -29.03
C ALA A 143 1.87 10.09 -28.45
N GLN A 144 3.08 9.55 -28.30
CA GLN A 144 3.31 8.26 -27.67
C GLN A 144 4.11 8.39 -26.37
N THR A 145 3.86 7.49 -25.42
CA THR A 145 4.75 7.23 -24.29
C THR A 145 5.93 6.33 -24.68
N LYS A 146 6.93 6.19 -23.79
CA LYS A 146 8.09 5.31 -23.95
C LYS A 146 7.71 3.83 -24.07
N ASP A 147 6.63 3.39 -23.42
CA ASP A 147 6.03 2.05 -23.57
C ASP A 147 5.08 1.93 -24.79
N GLY A 148 4.92 3.00 -25.59
CA GLY A 148 4.18 2.98 -26.85
C GLY A 148 2.67 3.21 -26.73
N ALA A 149 2.14 3.48 -25.53
CA ALA A 149 0.75 3.89 -25.37
C ALA A 149 0.49 5.27 -26.03
N VAL A 150 -0.74 5.50 -26.51
CA VAL A 150 -1.12 6.76 -27.19
C VAL A 150 -1.70 7.73 -26.17
N VAL A 151 -1.20 8.96 -26.18
CA VAL A 151 -1.67 10.08 -25.33
C VAL A 151 -2.15 11.24 -26.18
N TYR A 152 -2.93 12.14 -25.59
CA TYR A 152 -3.39 13.37 -26.23
C TYR A 152 -3.06 14.59 -25.38
N LEU A 153 -2.49 15.65 -25.98
CA LEU A 153 -2.37 16.97 -25.35
C LEU A 153 -3.27 17.97 -26.09
N GLY A 154 -4.02 18.78 -25.36
CA GLY A 154 -4.91 19.79 -25.93
C GLY A 154 -5.01 21.05 -25.09
N PHE A 155 -5.10 22.20 -25.76
CA PHE A 155 -5.42 23.51 -25.19
C PHE A 155 -6.27 24.27 -26.21
N SER A 156 -6.95 25.33 -25.79
CA SER A 156 -7.79 26.15 -26.68
C SER A 156 -7.77 27.62 -26.27
N ASP A 157 -7.72 28.53 -27.23
CA ASP A 157 -7.72 29.99 -27.01
C ASP A 157 -8.94 30.49 -26.21
N LYS A 158 -10.05 29.76 -26.34
CA LYS A 158 -11.36 30.00 -25.71
C LYS A 158 -11.93 28.66 -25.28
N GLU A 159 -12.96 28.65 -24.42
CA GLU A 159 -13.63 27.39 -24.09
C GLU A 159 -14.22 26.76 -25.37
N ARG A 160 -13.79 25.54 -25.70
CA ARG A 160 -14.28 24.78 -26.87
C ARG A 160 -14.51 23.32 -26.52
N LYS A 161 -15.68 22.81 -26.85
CA LYS A 161 -16.05 21.41 -26.66
C LYS A 161 -15.32 20.52 -27.67
N VAL A 162 -14.71 19.44 -27.18
CA VAL A 162 -14.01 18.44 -28.00
C VAL A 162 -14.52 17.03 -27.68
N ARG A 163 -14.42 16.15 -28.68
CA ARG A 163 -14.79 14.74 -28.61
C ARG A 163 -13.66 13.91 -29.19
N ILE A 164 -12.95 13.16 -28.34
CA ILE A 164 -11.79 12.34 -28.73
C ILE A 164 -12.22 10.86 -28.63
N GLN A 165 -12.09 10.14 -29.75
CA GLN A 165 -12.25 8.68 -29.76
C GLN A 165 -10.98 8.03 -29.21
N VAL A 166 -11.13 7.09 -28.28
CA VAL A 166 -10.03 6.43 -27.57
C VAL A 166 -10.28 4.93 -27.43
N LYS A 167 -9.26 4.15 -27.08
CA LYS A 167 -9.47 2.74 -26.72
C LYS A 167 -10.30 2.65 -25.44
N GLU A 168 -11.24 1.70 -25.39
CA GLU A 168 -11.99 1.39 -24.17
C GLU A 168 -11.04 1.03 -23.03
N GLY A 169 -11.25 1.63 -21.85
CA GLY A 169 -10.30 1.59 -20.74
C GLY A 169 -10.48 2.79 -19.81
N VAL A 170 -9.65 2.90 -18.78
CA VAL A 170 -9.65 4.08 -17.89
C VAL A 170 -8.65 5.12 -18.40
N TRP A 171 -9.10 6.36 -18.51
CA TRP A 171 -8.31 7.50 -18.97
C TRP A 171 -8.18 8.55 -17.87
N ARG A 172 -6.96 9.02 -17.66
CA ARG A 172 -6.60 10.14 -16.78
C ARG A 172 -6.61 11.42 -17.62
N ILE A 173 -7.43 12.38 -17.21
CA ILE A 173 -7.53 13.70 -17.82
C ILE A 173 -7.01 14.69 -16.78
N ALA A 174 -5.83 15.26 -17.00
CA ALA A 174 -5.13 16.12 -16.05
C ALA A 174 -4.92 17.53 -16.63
N SER A 175 -5.35 18.55 -15.88
CA SER A 175 -4.89 19.93 -16.09
C SER A 175 -3.38 19.98 -15.90
N LEU A 176 -2.66 20.63 -16.82
CA LEU A 176 -1.23 20.94 -16.72
C LEU A 176 -0.98 22.28 -16.00
N ILE A 177 -2.00 22.84 -15.35
CA ILE A 177 -1.91 24.01 -14.47
C ILE A 177 -2.64 23.73 -13.16
N ALA A 178 -2.03 24.14 -12.04
CA ALA A 178 -2.63 24.08 -10.71
C ALA A 178 -3.74 25.13 -10.53
N SER A 179 -4.74 24.84 -9.69
CA SER A 179 -5.63 25.88 -9.18
C SER A 179 -4.90 26.78 -8.16
N GLU A 180 -5.51 27.91 -7.79
CA GLU A 180 -4.99 28.89 -6.82
C GLU A 180 -4.47 28.26 -5.52
N SER A 181 -5.11 27.17 -5.06
CA SER A 181 -4.72 26.36 -3.90
C SER A 181 -3.49 25.44 -4.12
N GLY A 182 -2.76 25.58 -5.23
CA GLY A 182 -1.61 24.72 -5.61
C GLY A 182 -2.00 23.32 -6.11
N LYS A 183 -3.27 22.93 -6.03
CA LYS A 183 -3.74 21.58 -6.41
C LYS A 183 -3.89 21.41 -7.92
N MET A 184 -3.38 20.30 -8.45
CA MET A 184 -3.65 19.86 -9.82
C MET A 184 -5.01 19.19 -9.93
N ARG A 185 -5.79 19.54 -10.96
CA ARG A 185 -7.09 18.91 -11.24
C ARG A 185 -6.91 17.74 -12.21
N ARG A 186 -6.96 16.52 -11.69
CA ARG A 186 -7.10 15.27 -12.46
C ARG A 186 -8.50 14.70 -12.30
N VAL A 187 -9.04 14.11 -13.36
CA VAL A 187 -10.25 13.26 -13.31
C VAL A 187 -10.01 11.97 -14.09
N PHE A 188 -10.62 10.88 -13.63
CA PHE A 188 -10.55 9.57 -14.26
C PHE A 188 -11.88 9.23 -14.90
N ARG A 189 -11.86 8.61 -16.08
CA ARG A 189 -13.07 8.16 -16.80
C ARG A 189 -12.83 6.81 -17.45
N LYS A 190 -13.69 5.83 -17.17
CA LYS A 190 -13.76 4.57 -17.91
C LYS A 190 -14.63 4.79 -19.15
N THR A 191 -14.02 4.80 -20.34
CA THR A 191 -14.71 5.17 -21.60
C THR A 191 -13.86 4.86 -22.85
N SER A 192 -14.53 4.67 -23.98
CA SER A 192 -13.97 4.69 -25.35
C SER A 192 -14.16 6.06 -26.04
N THR A 193 -14.78 7.04 -25.38
CA THR A 193 -14.92 8.42 -25.89
C THR A 193 -14.74 9.45 -24.78
N ILE A 194 -13.84 10.42 -24.98
CA ILE A 194 -13.59 11.52 -24.04
C ILE A 194 -14.27 12.78 -24.56
N GLU A 195 -15.19 13.31 -23.76
CA GLU A 195 -15.97 14.52 -24.04
C GLU A 195 -15.77 15.56 -22.92
N GLY A 196 -15.49 16.79 -23.30
CA GLY A 196 -15.30 17.91 -22.38
C GLY A 196 -14.94 19.20 -23.12
N SER A 197 -14.70 20.26 -22.36
CA SER A 197 -14.21 21.53 -22.89
C SER A 197 -12.70 21.65 -22.69
N LEU A 198 -11.97 22.04 -23.74
CA LEU A 198 -10.62 22.59 -23.62
C LEU A 198 -10.70 24.09 -23.33
N THR A 199 -9.79 24.59 -22.51
CA THR A 199 -9.62 26.00 -22.17
C THR A 199 -8.16 26.40 -22.44
N PRO A 200 -7.70 27.63 -22.15
CA PRO A 200 -6.29 27.99 -22.30
C PRO A 200 -5.35 27.13 -21.46
N ALA A 201 -5.81 26.59 -20.33
CA ALA A 201 -5.04 25.64 -19.53
C ALA A 201 -4.82 24.34 -20.31
N PRO A 202 -3.57 23.95 -20.62
CA PRO A 202 -3.33 22.70 -21.34
C PRO A 202 -3.76 21.49 -20.52
N VAL A 203 -4.26 20.48 -21.20
CA VAL A 203 -4.74 19.22 -20.63
C VAL A 203 -3.95 18.08 -21.25
N LEU A 204 -3.38 17.21 -20.41
CA LEU A 204 -2.86 15.91 -20.83
C LEU A 204 -3.90 14.83 -20.57
N ILE A 205 -4.08 13.98 -21.56
CA ILE A 205 -4.99 12.83 -21.57
C ILE A 205 -4.13 11.59 -21.79
N THR A 206 -3.90 10.81 -20.74
CA THR A 206 -3.20 9.52 -20.83
C THR A 206 -4.17 8.37 -20.54
N PRO A 207 -3.97 7.18 -21.11
CA PRO A 207 -4.57 6.00 -20.52
C PRO A 207 -3.99 5.88 -19.10
N VAL A 208 -4.80 5.42 -18.15
CA VAL A 208 -4.25 4.81 -16.94
C VAL A 208 -3.68 3.50 -17.42
N SER A 209 -2.35 3.38 -17.45
CA SER A 209 -1.70 2.13 -17.84
C SER A 209 -2.11 1.07 -16.82
N THR A 210 -2.98 0.15 -17.22
CA THR A 210 -3.09 -1.16 -16.60
C THR A 210 -1.86 -1.91 -17.08
N ALA A 211 -0.74 -1.72 -16.37
CA ALA A 211 0.57 -2.15 -16.83
C ALA A 211 0.50 -3.64 -17.21
N ALA A 212 0.82 -3.95 -18.48
CA ALA A 212 1.03 -5.33 -18.88
C ALA A 212 2.04 -5.93 -17.91
N GLN A 213 1.70 -7.08 -17.29
CA GLN A 213 2.37 -7.58 -16.10
C GLN A 213 3.89 -7.70 -16.33
N ASN A 214 4.64 -6.67 -15.95
CA ASN A 214 6.09 -6.67 -16.00
C ASN A 214 6.54 -7.84 -15.14
N LYS A 215 7.24 -8.80 -15.75
CA LYS A 215 7.63 -10.04 -15.09
C LYS A 215 8.32 -9.69 -13.78
N ASP A 216 7.70 -10.08 -12.67
CA ASP A 216 8.12 -9.68 -11.33
C ASP A 216 9.50 -10.27 -11.04
N GLY A 217 10.54 -9.46 -11.25
CA GLY A 217 11.94 -9.90 -11.14
C GLY A 217 12.26 -10.42 -9.74
N SER A 218 11.56 -9.90 -8.72
CA SER A 218 11.73 -10.28 -7.33
C SER A 218 11.06 -11.61 -6.96
N ALA A 219 10.33 -12.27 -7.86
CA ALA A 219 9.57 -13.48 -7.54
C ALA A 219 10.40 -14.59 -6.86
N GLU A 220 11.66 -14.77 -7.25
CA GLU A 220 12.58 -15.72 -6.61
C GLU A 220 12.95 -15.31 -5.17
N PHE A 221 13.18 -14.02 -4.93
CA PHE A 221 13.44 -13.46 -3.60
C PHE A 221 12.25 -13.59 -2.64
N TRP A 222 11.04 -13.86 -3.16
CA TRP A 222 9.86 -14.10 -2.31
C TRP A 222 9.49 -15.59 -2.18
N ASN A 223 10.34 -16.50 -2.68
CA ASN A 223 10.30 -17.89 -2.29
C ASN A 223 10.73 -18.01 -0.80
N ALA A 224 10.08 -18.90 -0.06
CA ALA A 224 10.33 -19.11 1.37
C ALA A 224 10.59 -20.60 1.70
N GLU A 225 11.04 -21.39 0.71
CA GLU A 225 11.49 -22.78 0.90
C GLU A 225 12.78 -22.88 1.75
N SER A 226 13.60 -21.83 1.80
CA SER A 226 14.74 -21.70 2.71
C SER A 226 15.02 -20.22 3.04
N PRO A 227 15.62 -19.90 4.20
CA PRO A 227 16.01 -18.52 4.53
C PRO A 227 17.13 -18.02 3.60
N HIS A 228 16.87 -16.93 2.88
CA HIS A 228 17.89 -16.28 2.05
C HIS A 228 19.03 -15.73 2.92
N THR A 229 20.23 -15.65 2.35
CA THR A 229 21.36 -14.95 2.97
C THR A 229 21.49 -13.56 2.37
N ILE A 230 21.53 -12.53 3.21
CA ILE A 230 21.80 -11.13 2.83
C ILE A 230 23.02 -10.63 3.60
N LEU A 231 23.94 -9.97 2.90
CA LEU A 231 25.06 -9.26 3.51
C LEU A 231 24.91 -7.74 3.31
N LEU A 232 24.98 -6.98 4.41
CA LEU A 232 25.13 -5.53 4.39
C LEU A 232 26.57 -5.14 4.76
N THR A 233 27.21 -4.32 3.93
CA THR A 233 28.60 -3.88 4.14
C THR A 233 28.70 -2.36 4.30
N PHE A 234 29.08 -1.90 5.49
CA PHE A 234 29.20 -0.49 5.86
C PHE A 234 30.66 -0.01 5.90
N SER A 235 30.88 1.29 5.75
CA SER A 235 32.09 1.94 6.25
C SER A 235 32.02 2.12 7.78
N ALA A 236 33.18 2.28 8.44
CA ALA A 236 33.22 2.56 9.88
C ALA A 236 32.46 3.84 10.26
N ASP A 237 32.43 4.85 9.39
CA ASP A 237 31.69 6.09 9.58
C ASP A 237 30.19 5.92 9.37
N ALA A 238 29.77 5.24 8.30
CA ALA A 238 28.35 4.94 8.07
C ALA A 238 27.75 4.13 9.23
N TRP A 239 28.47 3.13 9.72
CA TRP A 239 28.07 2.35 10.90
C TRP A 239 28.01 3.19 12.18
N ARG A 240 28.99 4.07 12.42
CA ARG A 240 28.98 5.00 13.58
C ARG A 240 27.83 6.01 13.51
N SER A 241 27.47 6.49 12.33
CA SER A 241 26.31 7.36 12.14
C SER A 241 25.00 6.60 12.38
N LEU A 242 24.84 5.41 11.80
CA LEU A 242 23.64 4.58 11.98
C LEU A 242 23.38 4.26 13.47
N LEU A 243 24.42 3.89 14.22
CA LEU A 243 24.29 3.63 15.67
C LEU A 243 24.03 4.88 16.52
N ARG A 244 24.35 6.08 16.03
CA ARG A 244 24.02 7.35 16.69
C ARG A 244 22.60 7.80 16.40
N THR A 245 22.08 7.49 15.22
CA THR A 245 20.80 8.03 14.76
C THR A 245 19.65 7.08 15.06
N ILE A 246 18.92 7.39 16.14
CA ILE A 246 17.62 6.77 16.50
C ILE A 246 16.47 7.32 15.63
N LYS A 247 16.74 8.30 14.75
CA LYS A 247 15.79 8.86 13.77
C LYS A 247 15.79 8.06 12.46
N GLU A 248 14.85 8.37 11.56
CA GLU A 248 14.72 7.72 10.25
C GLU A 248 15.74 8.19 9.19
N GLU A 249 16.97 8.53 9.56
CA GLU A 249 18.01 9.00 8.61
C GLU A 249 18.77 7.81 7.98
N TYR A 250 19.10 7.91 6.70
CA TYR A 250 19.77 6.85 5.93
C TYR A 250 21.29 7.05 5.87
N VAL A 251 22.05 5.95 6.03
CA VAL A 251 23.49 5.88 5.75
C VAL A 251 23.76 5.03 4.50
N GLU A 252 24.94 5.19 3.90
CA GLU A 252 25.35 4.42 2.72
C GLU A 252 25.95 3.06 3.10
N ALA A 253 25.53 2.01 2.40
CA ALA A 253 26.07 0.65 2.50
C ALA A 253 26.11 -0.06 1.13
N ASP A 254 26.81 -1.18 1.04
CA ASP A 254 26.70 -2.13 -0.06
C ASP A 254 25.80 -3.31 0.36
N PHE A 255 24.91 -3.77 -0.53
CA PHE A 255 23.99 -4.90 -0.33
C PHE A 255 24.37 -6.07 -1.24
N GLU A 256 24.38 -7.29 -0.69
CA GLU A 256 24.61 -8.52 -1.46
C GLU A 256 23.55 -9.59 -1.13
N TRP A 257 22.98 -10.22 -2.17
CA TRP A 257 22.09 -11.39 -2.10
C TRP A 257 22.41 -12.32 -3.28
N GLN A 258 22.74 -13.58 -3.01
CA GLN A 258 23.33 -14.50 -4.00
C GLN A 258 24.50 -13.83 -4.75
N GLU A 259 24.48 -13.83 -6.08
CA GLU A 259 25.44 -13.11 -6.95
C GLU A 259 25.08 -11.63 -7.16
N THR A 260 23.87 -11.20 -6.78
CA THR A 260 23.39 -9.83 -6.96
C THR A 260 24.05 -8.89 -5.94
N LYS A 261 24.74 -7.85 -6.42
CA LYS A 261 25.39 -6.84 -5.58
C LYS A 261 24.90 -5.45 -5.96
N VAL A 262 24.19 -4.79 -5.05
CA VAL A 262 23.68 -3.42 -5.22
C VAL A 262 24.50 -2.51 -4.31
N LYS A 263 25.33 -1.64 -4.89
CA LYS A 263 26.24 -0.76 -4.14
C LYS A 263 25.54 0.54 -3.76
N ARG A 264 26.06 1.21 -2.73
CA ARG A 264 25.60 2.55 -2.30
C ARG A 264 24.09 2.64 -2.03
N VAL A 265 23.52 1.60 -1.42
CA VAL A 265 22.12 1.60 -0.97
C VAL A 265 21.97 2.45 0.28
N GLY A 266 20.78 3.03 0.48
CA GLY A 266 20.40 3.62 1.76
C GLY A 266 20.02 2.54 2.76
N VAL A 267 20.59 2.56 3.96
CA VAL A 267 20.14 1.73 5.09
C VAL A 267 19.85 2.59 6.30
N ARG A 268 18.75 2.29 7.00
CA ARG A 268 18.38 2.89 8.29
C ARG A 268 17.71 1.88 9.21
N PHE A 269 17.52 2.25 10.46
CA PHE A 269 16.62 1.52 11.36
C PHE A 269 15.14 1.87 11.11
N LYS A 270 14.21 0.98 11.48
CA LYS A 270 12.74 1.19 11.31
C LYS A 270 11.93 0.92 12.59
N GLY A 271 10.79 1.59 12.73
CA GLY A 271 9.78 1.30 13.76
C GLY A 271 10.15 1.79 15.16
N ASN A 272 9.18 1.70 16.08
CA ASN A 272 9.26 2.34 17.39
C ASN A 272 9.68 1.35 18.49
N SER A 273 8.77 0.45 18.89
CA SER A 273 8.98 -0.53 19.95
C SER A 273 10.08 -1.55 19.61
N SER A 274 10.12 -1.98 18.35
CA SER A 274 11.08 -2.95 17.81
C SER A 274 12.51 -2.39 17.74
N LEU A 275 12.68 -1.10 17.40
CA LEU A 275 13.96 -0.40 17.50
C LEU A 275 14.37 -0.15 18.96
N SER A 276 13.41 0.27 19.80
CA SER A 276 13.63 0.50 21.24
C SER A 276 14.08 -0.76 21.98
N MET A 277 13.67 -1.95 21.52
CA MET A 277 14.19 -3.22 22.01
C MET A 277 15.50 -3.62 21.32
N GLY A 278 15.65 -3.39 20.00
CA GLY A 278 16.90 -3.63 19.28
C GLY A 278 18.11 -2.88 19.85
N ILE A 279 17.90 -1.67 20.38
CA ILE A 279 18.92 -0.88 21.10
C ILE A 279 19.36 -1.56 22.42
N ARG A 280 18.48 -2.37 23.05
CA ARG A 280 18.78 -3.12 24.29
C ARG A 280 19.36 -4.51 24.02
N GLU A 281 18.88 -5.20 22.99
CA GLU A 281 19.21 -6.60 22.69
C GLU A 281 20.28 -6.76 21.59
N GLY A 282 20.60 -5.70 20.85
CA GLY A 282 21.55 -5.72 19.74
C GLY A 282 20.99 -6.21 18.39
N LYS A 283 19.73 -6.65 18.33
CA LYS A 283 19.05 -7.13 17.10
C LYS A 283 18.13 -6.04 16.52
N PHE A 284 18.70 -5.19 15.67
CA PHE A 284 18.02 -3.99 15.14
C PHE A 284 17.14 -4.28 13.92
N PRO A 285 15.91 -3.73 13.81
CA PRO A 285 15.11 -3.80 12.59
C PRO A 285 15.61 -2.79 11.53
N PHE A 286 15.76 -3.22 10.28
CA PHE A 286 16.31 -2.39 9.21
C PHE A 286 15.28 -2.04 8.12
N LYS A 287 15.53 -0.93 7.41
CA LYS A 287 14.94 -0.62 6.12
C LYS A 287 16.05 -0.28 5.12
N ILE A 288 15.96 -0.90 3.94
CA ILE A 288 16.87 -0.73 2.81
C ILE A 288 16.13 0.04 1.71
N ASP A 289 16.82 0.97 1.09
CA ASP A 289 16.31 1.97 0.15
C ASP A 289 17.29 2.03 -1.02
N PHE A 290 17.02 1.23 -2.06
CA PHE A 290 17.98 0.92 -3.11
C PHE A 290 18.27 2.15 -3.98
N ASP A 291 17.27 3.00 -4.22
CA ASP A 291 17.36 4.22 -5.02
C ASP A 291 17.75 5.48 -4.23
N ARG A 292 18.21 5.34 -2.99
CA ARG A 292 18.44 6.49 -2.09
C ARG A 292 19.59 7.42 -2.52
N PHE A 293 20.65 6.89 -3.13
CA PHE A 293 21.87 7.63 -3.48
C PHE A 293 22.34 7.47 -4.94
N VAL A 294 21.70 6.57 -5.69
CA VAL A 294 21.91 6.24 -7.11
C VAL A 294 20.56 5.73 -7.63
N ASP A 295 20.11 6.10 -8.83
CA ASP A 295 18.89 5.49 -9.39
C ASP A 295 19.19 4.07 -9.87
N GLN A 296 18.72 3.10 -9.09
CA GLN A 296 18.89 1.65 -9.28
C GLN A 296 17.72 0.93 -8.57
N ASP A 297 17.68 -0.40 -8.63
CA ASP A 297 16.71 -1.21 -7.88
C ASP A 297 17.31 -2.56 -7.49
N PHE A 298 16.58 -3.33 -6.68
CA PHE A 298 16.83 -4.74 -6.45
C PHE A 298 15.67 -5.56 -7.00
N LEU A 299 15.87 -6.16 -8.18
CA LEU A 299 14.89 -7.03 -8.84
C LEU A 299 13.53 -6.35 -9.12
N GLY A 300 13.56 -5.05 -9.44
CA GLY A 300 12.40 -4.17 -9.63
C GLY A 300 11.90 -3.49 -8.34
N MET A 301 12.46 -3.82 -7.17
CA MET A 301 12.06 -3.25 -5.88
C MET A 301 12.93 -2.05 -5.49
N LYS A 302 12.29 -0.93 -5.14
CA LYS A 302 12.98 0.27 -4.65
C LYS A 302 13.27 0.25 -3.14
N LYS A 303 12.47 -0.46 -2.34
CA LYS A 303 12.64 -0.59 -0.89
C LYS A 303 12.42 -2.03 -0.40
N LEU A 304 13.14 -2.41 0.65
CA LEU A 304 12.97 -3.68 1.37
C LEU A 304 13.01 -3.44 2.88
N ASN A 305 12.11 -4.06 3.64
CA ASN A 305 12.08 -3.97 5.09
C ASN A 305 12.57 -5.29 5.70
N LEU A 306 13.41 -5.24 6.74
CA LEU A 306 13.84 -6.39 7.53
C LEU A 306 13.34 -6.24 8.96
N SER A 307 12.26 -6.95 9.30
CA SER A 307 11.74 -7.03 10.66
C SER A 307 12.60 -7.95 11.51
N ASN A 308 13.02 -7.48 12.69
CA ASN A 308 13.82 -8.22 13.66
C ASN A 308 13.03 -9.27 14.47
N ASN A 309 11.79 -9.56 14.05
CA ASN A 309 10.85 -10.46 14.73
C ASN A 309 10.61 -10.08 16.21
N PHE A 310 10.60 -8.77 16.51
CA PHE A 310 10.29 -8.25 17.84
C PHE A 310 8.98 -8.87 18.40
N LYS A 311 9.03 -9.27 19.68
CA LYS A 311 8.01 -10.05 20.40
C LYS A 311 7.63 -11.42 19.83
N ASP A 312 8.01 -11.80 18.61
CA ASP A 312 7.65 -13.11 18.03
C ASP A 312 8.72 -14.18 18.32
N PRO A 313 8.53 -15.09 19.30
CA PRO A 313 9.46 -16.18 19.54
C PRO A 313 9.52 -17.18 18.38
N THR A 314 8.49 -17.27 17.53
CA THR A 314 8.44 -18.25 16.43
C THR A 314 9.11 -17.79 15.14
N MET A 315 9.56 -16.53 15.07
CA MET A 315 10.22 -15.95 13.90
C MET A 315 9.40 -16.05 12.58
N MET A 316 8.09 -16.26 12.66
CA MET A 316 7.23 -16.62 11.52
C MET A 316 5.82 -16.00 11.54
N ARG A 317 5.38 -15.35 12.62
CA ARG A 317 4.02 -14.79 12.74
C ARG A 317 3.72 -13.79 11.63
N GLU A 318 4.67 -12.88 11.37
CA GLU A 318 4.56 -11.87 10.32
C GLU A 318 4.50 -12.50 8.91
N TYR A 319 5.39 -13.46 8.62
CA TYR A 319 5.36 -14.21 7.35
C TYR A 319 4.02 -14.91 7.13
N LEU A 320 3.56 -15.66 8.14
CA LEU A 320 2.37 -16.49 8.06
C LEU A 320 1.10 -15.63 7.91
N ALA A 321 1.01 -14.51 8.66
CA ALA A 321 -0.08 -13.56 8.49
C ALA A 321 -0.14 -13.00 7.06
N TYR A 322 0.96 -12.49 6.53
CA TYR A 322 0.99 -11.99 5.15
C TYR A 322 0.69 -13.09 4.12
N GLU A 323 1.15 -14.34 4.32
CA GLU A 323 0.79 -15.47 3.46
C GLU A 323 -0.73 -15.71 3.45
N LEU A 324 -1.37 -15.73 4.62
CA LEU A 324 -2.80 -16.03 4.76
C LEU A 324 -3.68 -14.92 4.16
N PHE A 325 -3.32 -13.64 4.36
CA PHE A 325 -3.99 -12.53 3.66
C PHE A 325 -3.91 -12.69 2.13
N ARG A 326 -2.72 -12.95 1.57
CA ARG A 326 -2.55 -13.11 0.11
C ARG A 326 -3.29 -14.35 -0.42
N LYS A 327 -3.28 -15.48 0.31
CA LYS A 327 -4.04 -16.70 -0.04
C LYS A 327 -5.55 -16.46 -0.10
N SER A 328 -6.07 -15.59 0.77
CA SER A 328 -7.48 -15.16 0.75
C SER A 328 -7.82 -14.07 -0.28
N GLY A 329 -6.89 -13.71 -1.17
CA GLY A 329 -7.12 -12.69 -2.20
C GLY A 329 -7.13 -11.24 -1.66
N LEU A 330 -6.68 -11.01 -0.43
CA LEU A 330 -6.50 -9.66 0.11
C LEU A 330 -5.17 -9.08 -0.36
N CYS A 331 -5.18 -7.78 -0.69
CA CYS A 331 -3.98 -7.05 -1.05
C CYS A 331 -3.09 -6.85 0.20
N ALA A 332 -1.93 -7.50 0.22
CA ALA A 332 -0.97 -7.48 1.33
C ALA A 332 0.46 -7.69 0.82
N SER A 333 1.46 -7.25 1.59
CA SER A 333 2.88 -7.45 1.30
C SER A 333 3.25 -8.92 1.10
N ARG A 334 4.23 -9.18 0.23
CA ARG A 334 5.04 -10.40 0.25
C ARG A 334 5.98 -10.39 1.45
N ALA A 335 6.34 -11.58 1.91
CA ALA A 335 7.29 -11.79 2.99
C ALA A 335 8.13 -13.05 2.72
N THR A 336 9.35 -13.09 3.25
CA THR A 336 10.24 -14.27 3.24
C THR A 336 11.18 -14.23 4.47
N PHE A 337 12.02 -15.25 4.63
CA PHE A 337 13.00 -15.37 5.71
C PHE A 337 14.40 -14.97 5.25
N VAL A 338 15.12 -14.23 6.09
CA VAL A 338 16.48 -13.74 5.81
C VAL A 338 17.41 -13.99 6.99
N LYS A 339 18.51 -14.71 6.73
CA LYS A 339 19.71 -14.68 7.57
C LYS A 339 20.48 -13.40 7.23
N LEU A 340 20.53 -12.46 8.16
CA LEU A 340 21.25 -11.19 7.96
C LEU A 340 22.68 -11.32 8.46
N PHE A 341 23.63 -10.94 7.61
CA PHE A 341 25.04 -10.76 7.95
C PHE A 341 25.45 -9.31 7.76
N VAL A 342 26.38 -8.84 8.57
CA VAL A 342 26.92 -7.47 8.49
C VAL A 342 28.44 -7.49 8.49
N THR A 343 29.02 -6.70 7.58
CA THR A 343 30.43 -6.31 7.58
C THR A 343 30.53 -4.82 7.88
N VAL A 344 31.44 -4.43 8.77
CA VAL A 344 31.83 -3.03 8.99
C VAL A 344 33.33 -2.95 8.68
N LYS A 345 33.66 -2.27 7.57
CA LYS A 345 35.03 -2.16 7.04
C LYS A 345 35.97 -1.63 8.14
N GLY A 346 36.94 -2.47 8.55
CA GLY A 346 37.90 -2.16 9.62
C GLY A 346 37.45 -2.47 11.06
N GLN A 347 36.31 -3.15 11.28
CA GLN A 347 35.83 -3.55 12.61
C GLN A 347 35.47 -5.04 12.70
N PHE A 348 34.64 -5.54 11.79
CA PHE A 348 34.28 -6.97 11.71
C PHE A 348 33.76 -7.33 10.30
N GLU A 349 33.96 -8.57 9.86
CA GLU A 349 33.43 -9.10 8.59
C GLU A 349 32.38 -10.19 8.84
N LYS A 350 31.30 -10.18 8.04
CA LYS A 350 30.26 -11.24 7.98
C LYS A 350 29.81 -11.75 9.34
N ARG A 351 29.60 -10.83 10.29
CA ARG A 351 28.99 -11.15 11.57
C ARG A 351 27.52 -11.48 11.35
N TYR A 352 27.07 -12.63 11.86
CA TYR A 352 25.64 -12.97 11.86
C TYR A 352 24.88 -12.01 12.80
N PHE A 353 23.77 -11.46 12.31
CA PHE A 353 22.85 -10.58 13.05
C PHE A 353 21.51 -11.25 13.37
N GLY A 354 21.38 -12.54 13.05
CA GLY A 354 20.19 -13.36 13.29
C GLY A 354 19.26 -13.51 12.08
N LEU A 355 18.16 -14.20 12.32
CA LEU A 355 17.05 -14.39 11.39
C LEU A 355 16.08 -13.20 11.44
N TYR A 356 15.65 -12.75 10.27
CA TYR A 356 14.71 -11.64 10.05
C TYR A 356 13.56 -12.11 9.16
N THR A 357 12.38 -11.50 9.33
CA THR A 357 11.34 -11.51 8.30
C THR A 357 11.60 -10.36 7.33
N ALA A 358 11.87 -10.66 6.07
CA ALA A 358 11.89 -9.68 5.01
C ALA A 358 10.46 -9.39 4.56
N VAL A 359 10.10 -8.11 4.37
CA VAL A 359 8.74 -7.65 4.06
C VAL A 359 8.77 -6.64 2.92
N GLU A 360 7.93 -6.88 1.92
CA GLU A 360 7.73 -6.02 0.75
C GLU A 360 7.20 -4.64 1.17
N GLN A 361 7.85 -3.57 0.69
CA GLN A 361 7.38 -2.22 0.95
C GLN A 361 6.07 -1.97 0.20
N VAL A 362 5.04 -1.50 0.92
CA VAL A 362 3.87 -0.89 0.30
C VAL A 362 4.25 0.51 -0.19
N ASP A 363 4.46 0.67 -1.49
CA ASP A 363 4.77 1.92 -2.19
C ASP A 363 4.23 1.88 -3.64
N GLY A 364 4.60 2.85 -4.49
CA GLY A 364 4.16 2.90 -5.88
C GLY A 364 4.49 1.66 -6.74
N VAL A 365 5.56 0.91 -6.43
CA VAL A 365 5.88 -0.36 -7.12
C VAL A 365 4.85 -1.42 -6.70
N PHE A 366 4.60 -1.56 -5.40
CA PHE A 366 3.57 -2.44 -4.88
C PHE A 366 2.19 -2.13 -5.48
N LEU A 367 1.81 -0.84 -5.52
CA LEU A 367 0.53 -0.42 -6.09
C LEU A 367 0.39 -0.84 -7.56
N ARG A 368 1.38 -0.54 -8.41
CA ARG A 368 1.38 -1.00 -9.82
C ARG A 368 1.27 -2.52 -9.93
N ASN A 369 1.99 -3.25 -9.09
CA ASN A 369 2.04 -4.72 -9.12
C ASN A 369 0.80 -5.40 -8.48
N ARG A 370 -0.18 -4.65 -7.96
CA ARG A 370 -1.41 -5.19 -7.33
C ARG A 370 -2.70 -4.64 -7.95
N PHE A 371 -2.72 -3.35 -8.29
CA PHE A 371 -3.88 -2.66 -8.89
C PHE A 371 -3.69 -2.36 -10.38
N GLY A 372 -2.61 -2.86 -10.99
CA GLY A 372 -2.19 -2.56 -12.36
C GLY A 372 -1.70 -1.13 -12.58
N ASN A 373 -1.87 -0.24 -11.59
CA ASN A 373 -1.68 1.20 -11.67
C ASN A 373 -1.17 1.76 -10.32
N SER A 374 -0.69 3.00 -10.29
CA SER A 374 -0.41 3.74 -9.05
C SER A 374 -0.92 5.18 -9.14
N GLU A 375 -2.16 5.34 -9.61
CA GLU A 375 -2.87 6.62 -9.69
C GLU A 375 -3.70 6.82 -8.42
N GLY A 376 -3.12 7.49 -7.43
CA GLY A 376 -3.79 7.67 -6.16
C GLY A 376 -2.87 8.14 -5.06
N THR A 377 -3.31 7.96 -3.82
CA THR A 377 -2.55 8.34 -2.63
C THR A 377 -2.54 7.21 -1.62
N LEU A 378 -1.36 6.89 -1.10
CA LEU A 378 -1.14 5.91 -0.04
C LEU A 378 -0.93 6.65 1.28
N PHE A 379 -1.94 6.63 2.14
CA PHE A 379 -1.86 7.18 3.50
C PHE A 379 -1.47 6.06 4.49
N LYS A 380 -0.74 6.39 5.56
CA LYS A 380 -0.60 5.56 6.76
C LYS A 380 -1.08 6.37 7.97
N PRO A 381 -2.25 6.07 8.54
CA PRO A 381 -2.69 6.70 9.79
C PRO A 381 -1.83 6.24 10.98
N GLU A 382 -1.16 7.19 11.63
CA GLU A 382 -0.35 6.98 12.85
C GLU A 382 -1.12 7.32 14.14
N ALA A 383 -2.44 7.53 14.04
CA ALA A 383 -3.30 7.84 15.19
C ALA A 383 -3.83 6.56 15.85
N PHE A 384 -3.67 6.48 17.18
CA PHE A 384 -4.12 5.35 17.97
C PHE A 384 -5.59 5.47 18.40
N GLY A 385 -6.21 4.32 18.61
CA GLY A 385 -7.56 4.17 19.12
C GLY A 385 -8.62 4.75 18.20
N ASP A 386 -9.59 5.44 18.81
CA ASP A 386 -10.79 5.94 18.15
C ASP A 386 -10.49 7.14 17.21
N ASP A 387 -9.28 7.69 17.27
CA ASP A 387 -8.82 8.83 16.46
C ASP A 387 -8.27 8.43 15.07
N ALA A 388 -8.16 7.13 14.77
CA ALA A 388 -7.51 6.58 13.57
C ALA A 388 -8.11 7.04 12.22
N LEU A 389 -9.44 7.14 12.11
CA LEU A 389 -10.18 7.61 10.92
C LEU A 389 -11.22 8.69 11.27
N LYS A 390 -10.90 9.50 12.27
CA LYS A 390 -11.75 10.57 12.77
C LYS A 390 -11.76 11.76 11.81
N TYR A 391 -12.94 12.34 11.58
CA TYR A 391 -13.05 13.62 10.88
C TYR A 391 -12.45 14.74 11.73
N ARG A 392 -11.67 15.63 11.11
CA ARG A 392 -10.97 16.72 11.84
C ARG A 392 -11.31 18.11 11.32
N SER A 393 -11.33 18.30 10.01
CA SER A 393 -11.59 19.59 9.35
C SER A 393 -11.86 19.40 7.85
N GLU A 394 -12.24 20.49 7.17
CA GLU A 394 -12.12 20.65 5.70
C GLU A 394 -10.68 21.06 5.29
N ASP A 395 -9.85 21.49 6.25
CA ASP A 395 -8.43 21.79 6.05
C ASP A 395 -7.58 20.51 6.13
N HIS A 396 -6.87 20.20 5.04
CA HIS A 396 -6.00 19.02 4.97
C HIS A 396 -4.88 19.03 6.01
N ARG A 397 -4.45 20.21 6.50
CA ARG A 397 -3.39 20.34 7.52
C ARG A 397 -3.79 19.71 8.85
N ALA A 398 -5.09 19.55 9.11
CA ALA A 398 -5.58 18.83 10.28
C ALA A 398 -5.30 17.31 10.24
N TYR A 399 -5.01 16.75 9.06
CA TYR A 399 -4.77 15.32 8.83
C TYR A 399 -3.27 14.97 8.77
N ALA A 400 -2.41 15.79 9.38
CA ALA A 400 -0.97 15.53 9.48
C ALA A 400 -0.63 14.20 10.22
N ASN A 401 -1.58 13.63 10.96
CA ASN A 401 -1.48 12.29 11.56
C ASN A 401 -1.68 11.12 10.55
N CYS A 402 -1.95 11.43 9.28
CA CYS A 402 -2.05 10.47 8.19
C CYS A 402 -0.86 10.71 7.25
N GLU A 403 0.24 10.01 7.50
CA GLU A 403 1.48 10.19 6.75
C GLU A 403 1.30 9.78 5.29
N LEU A 404 1.78 10.62 4.36
CA LEU A 404 1.89 10.25 2.95
C LEU A 404 3.05 9.27 2.78
N LYS A 405 2.79 8.18 2.06
CA LYS A 405 3.75 7.11 1.76
C LYS A 405 3.91 6.84 0.26
N TYR A 406 3.00 7.39 -0.53
CA TYR A 406 3.08 7.56 -1.98
C TYR A 406 1.99 8.53 -2.45
N GLY A 407 2.24 9.31 -3.49
CA GLY A 407 1.26 10.23 -4.09
C GLY A 407 1.43 11.70 -3.68
N GLU A 408 2.59 12.06 -3.14
CA GLU A 408 2.96 13.35 -2.56
C GLU A 408 2.78 14.54 -3.52
N LEU A 409 2.88 14.29 -4.83
CA LEU A 409 2.64 15.28 -5.89
C LEU A 409 1.14 15.63 -6.05
N HIS A 410 0.25 14.68 -5.76
CA HIS A 410 -1.20 14.76 -5.97
C HIS A 410 -1.98 14.14 -4.79
N PRO A 411 -1.81 14.60 -3.55
CA PRO A 411 -2.37 13.93 -2.38
C PRO A 411 -3.90 14.15 -2.31
N ASP A 412 -4.65 13.05 -2.37
CA ASP A 412 -6.12 13.02 -2.46
C ASP A 412 -6.80 13.31 -1.10
N TYR A 413 -6.29 14.28 -0.33
CA TYR A 413 -6.84 14.67 0.97
C TYR A 413 -8.33 15.00 0.92
N ASP A 414 -8.82 15.55 -0.20
CA ASP A 414 -10.25 15.87 -0.35
C ASP A 414 -11.13 14.61 -0.36
N ALA A 415 -10.59 13.45 -0.80
CA ALA A 415 -11.26 12.17 -0.65
C ALA A 415 -11.22 11.69 0.80
N LEU A 416 -10.08 11.83 1.50
CA LEU A 416 -9.94 11.45 2.91
C LEU A 416 -10.86 12.27 3.82
N ILE A 417 -10.97 13.58 3.56
CA ILE A 417 -11.89 14.50 4.24
C ILE A 417 -13.34 14.04 4.03
N ARG A 418 -13.77 13.82 2.77
CA ARG A 418 -15.13 13.33 2.48
C ARG A 418 -15.42 11.97 3.14
N PHE A 419 -14.47 11.04 3.11
CA PHE A 419 -14.61 9.70 3.67
C PHE A 419 -14.72 9.72 5.19
N THR A 420 -13.81 10.41 5.89
CA THR A 420 -13.88 10.55 7.35
C THR A 420 -15.11 11.34 7.80
N LYS A 421 -15.50 12.41 7.08
CA LYS A 421 -16.74 13.16 7.33
C LYS A 421 -17.99 12.31 7.16
N LEU A 422 -18.03 11.44 6.15
CA LEU A 422 -19.13 10.49 5.95
C LEU A 422 -19.19 9.46 7.08
N ILE A 423 -18.04 8.93 7.54
CA ILE A 423 -17.98 8.01 8.69
C ILE A 423 -18.49 8.68 9.97
N ASP A 424 -18.06 9.91 10.24
CA ASP A 424 -18.37 10.65 11.47
C ASP A 424 -19.81 11.20 11.44
N GLN A 425 -20.09 12.15 10.53
CA GLN A 425 -21.20 13.10 10.64
C GLN A 425 -22.52 12.65 9.97
N SER A 426 -22.47 11.70 9.04
CA SER A 426 -23.70 11.29 8.30
C SER A 426 -24.65 10.45 9.15
N SER A 427 -25.94 10.46 8.79
CA SER A 427 -26.93 9.55 9.36
C SER A 427 -26.64 8.09 8.96
N GLN A 428 -27.17 7.11 9.70
CA GLN A 428 -27.02 5.69 9.35
C GLN A 428 -27.58 5.36 7.95
N GLU A 429 -28.64 6.06 7.52
CA GLU A 429 -29.26 5.89 6.21
C GLU A 429 -28.40 6.49 5.10
N GLU A 430 -27.88 7.71 5.30
CA GLU A 430 -26.98 8.36 4.34
C GLU A 430 -25.67 7.57 4.20
N PHE A 431 -25.10 7.13 5.33
CA PHE A 431 -23.93 6.27 5.37
C PHE A 431 -24.16 5.00 4.54
N GLY A 432 -25.24 4.27 4.80
CA GLY A 432 -25.56 3.02 4.08
C GLY A 432 -25.76 3.21 2.58
N LYS A 433 -26.20 4.39 2.15
CA LYS A 433 -26.36 4.75 0.73
C LYS A 433 -25.05 5.18 0.05
N LYS A 434 -24.14 5.84 0.77
CA LYS A 434 -22.96 6.53 0.18
C LYS A 434 -21.59 5.92 0.49
N ILE A 435 -21.44 5.08 1.53
CA ILE A 435 -20.09 4.59 1.90
C ILE A 435 -19.49 3.72 0.79
N GLY A 436 -20.31 2.97 0.06
CA GLY A 436 -19.92 2.20 -1.12
C GLY A 436 -19.43 3.05 -2.31
N ASP A 437 -19.71 4.36 -2.34
CA ASP A 437 -19.12 5.27 -3.32
C ASP A 437 -17.65 5.53 -3.04
N CYS A 438 -17.25 5.55 -1.76
CA CYS A 438 -15.91 5.93 -1.29
C CYS A 438 -15.04 4.75 -0.82
N LEU A 439 -15.59 3.56 -0.60
CA LEU A 439 -14.89 2.42 0.02
C LEU A 439 -15.15 1.13 -0.77
N ASP A 440 -14.13 0.29 -0.95
CA ASP A 440 -14.34 -1.12 -1.28
C ASP A 440 -14.81 -1.86 -0.03
N VAL A 441 -16.14 -1.94 0.13
CA VAL A 441 -16.77 -2.55 1.31
C VAL A 441 -16.50 -4.06 1.36
N GLU A 442 -16.42 -4.76 0.23
CA GLU A 442 -16.10 -6.19 0.24
C GLU A 442 -14.67 -6.46 0.72
N GLN A 443 -13.71 -5.68 0.23
CA GLN A 443 -12.31 -5.77 0.63
C GLN A 443 -12.17 -5.42 2.12
N PHE A 444 -12.85 -4.37 2.58
CA PHE A 444 -12.85 -3.98 3.99
C PHE A 444 -13.47 -5.05 4.90
N LEU A 445 -14.60 -5.65 4.53
CA LEU A 445 -15.23 -6.74 5.29
C LEU A 445 -14.32 -7.96 5.40
N LYS A 446 -13.66 -8.37 4.29
CA LYS A 446 -12.65 -9.44 4.29
C LYS A 446 -11.44 -9.08 5.16
N PHE A 447 -10.98 -7.82 5.11
CA PHE A 447 -9.86 -7.32 5.93
C PHE A 447 -10.15 -7.37 7.43
N ILE A 448 -11.31 -6.89 7.90
CA ILE A 448 -11.67 -6.99 9.33
C ILE A 448 -11.99 -8.43 9.76
N ALA A 449 -12.51 -9.27 8.86
CA ALA A 449 -12.73 -10.70 9.12
C ALA A 449 -11.40 -11.44 9.33
N MET A 450 -10.43 -11.24 8.44
CA MET A 450 -9.10 -11.86 8.55
C MET A 450 -8.36 -11.41 9.82
N ASN A 451 -8.34 -10.10 10.14
CA ASN A 451 -7.74 -9.62 11.39
C ASN A 451 -8.43 -10.21 12.63
N GLY A 452 -9.76 -10.36 12.61
CA GLY A 452 -10.53 -10.97 13.70
C GLY A 452 -10.18 -12.46 13.89
N LEU A 453 -10.19 -13.24 12.81
CA LEU A 453 -9.84 -14.67 12.82
C LEU A 453 -8.41 -14.90 13.34
N LEU A 454 -7.43 -14.15 12.81
CA LEU A 454 -6.03 -14.18 13.23
C LEU A 454 -5.75 -13.58 14.61
N ALA A 455 -6.77 -13.06 15.32
CA ALA A 455 -6.62 -12.37 16.60
C ALA A 455 -5.54 -11.26 16.55
N ASN A 456 -5.56 -10.45 15.49
CA ASN A 456 -4.62 -9.36 15.27
C ASN A 456 -5.10 -8.07 15.93
N TYR A 457 -4.80 -7.89 17.21
CA TYR A 457 -5.30 -6.75 17.98
C TYR A 457 -4.41 -5.50 17.94
N ASP A 458 -3.14 -5.58 17.48
CA ASP A 458 -2.40 -4.38 17.08
C ASP A 458 -2.70 -4.03 15.61
N SER A 459 -3.97 -3.76 15.33
CA SER A 459 -4.49 -3.43 14.00
C SER A 459 -5.71 -2.52 14.09
N TYR A 460 -6.27 -2.13 12.94
CA TYR A 460 -7.47 -1.30 12.87
C TYR A 460 -8.64 -1.78 13.76
N ILE A 461 -8.86 -3.10 13.90
CA ILE A 461 -9.95 -3.65 14.75
C ILE A 461 -9.66 -3.60 16.25
N GLY A 462 -8.40 -3.42 16.65
CA GLY A 462 -7.94 -3.33 18.04
C GLY A 462 -7.34 -1.96 18.31
N THR A 463 -6.01 -1.80 18.29
CA THR A 463 -5.33 -0.50 18.54
C THR A 463 -5.69 0.64 17.59
N GLY A 464 -6.36 0.36 16.46
CA GLY A 464 -6.67 1.35 15.42
C GLY A 464 -5.52 1.59 14.45
N HIS A 465 -4.39 0.90 14.62
CA HIS A 465 -3.11 1.17 13.95
C HIS A 465 -2.78 0.14 12.85
N ASN A 466 -1.54 0.15 12.35
CA ASN A 466 -0.92 -0.89 11.52
C ASN A 466 -1.69 -1.27 10.23
N PHE A 467 -2.12 -0.24 9.49
CA PHE A 467 -2.63 -0.39 8.13
C PHE A 467 -2.20 0.78 7.25
N TYR A 468 -2.11 0.55 5.94
CA TYR A 468 -2.17 1.63 4.96
C TYR A 468 -3.61 1.77 4.45
N LEU A 469 -3.97 3.00 4.13
CA LEU A 469 -5.21 3.37 3.50
C LEU A 469 -4.87 3.90 2.09
N TYR A 470 -5.06 3.07 1.07
CA TYR A 470 -4.83 3.45 -0.33
C TYR A 470 -6.12 4.02 -0.91
N TYR A 471 -6.06 5.21 -1.51
CA TYR A 471 -7.11 5.74 -2.37
C TYR A 471 -6.78 5.45 -3.83
N ASP A 472 -7.50 4.51 -4.44
CA ASP A 472 -7.38 4.19 -5.86
C ASP A 472 -8.23 5.19 -6.67
N ALA A 473 -7.61 6.28 -7.13
CA ALA A 473 -8.31 7.39 -7.75
C ALA A 473 -9.04 7.03 -9.07
N PRO A 474 -8.56 6.08 -9.91
CA PRO A 474 -9.30 5.51 -11.04
C PRO A 474 -10.69 4.95 -10.69
N ASN A 475 -10.83 4.29 -9.54
CA ASN A 475 -12.09 3.69 -9.09
C ASN A 475 -12.79 4.53 -7.99
N ALA A 476 -12.14 5.60 -7.52
CA ALA A 476 -12.54 6.47 -6.42
C ALA A 476 -12.78 5.75 -5.07
N LYS A 477 -12.13 4.59 -4.84
CA LYS A 477 -12.29 3.79 -3.61
C LYS A 477 -11.08 3.87 -2.70
N PHE A 478 -11.36 3.90 -1.39
CA PHE A 478 -10.41 3.51 -0.37
C PHE A 478 -10.33 1.98 -0.24
N LEU A 479 -9.12 1.48 0.01
CA LEU A 479 -8.80 0.08 0.30
C LEU A 479 -7.83 -0.01 1.50
N PHE A 480 -7.96 -1.05 2.32
CA PHE A 480 -7.15 -1.25 3.53
C PHE A 480 -6.07 -2.32 3.28
N ILE A 481 -4.81 -2.00 3.56
CA ILE A 481 -3.66 -2.91 3.37
C ILE A 481 -3.00 -3.16 4.74
N PRO A 482 -2.81 -4.43 5.18
CA PRO A 482 -2.23 -4.73 6.49
C PRO A 482 -0.74 -4.37 6.58
N TRP A 483 -0.25 -4.09 7.78
CA TRP A 483 1.16 -3.79 8.07
C TRP A 483 1.58 -4.28 9.47
N ASP A 484 2.90 -4.33 9.75
CA ASP A 484 3.52 -4.71 11.03
C ASP A 484 2.85 -5.94 11.69
N MET A 485 2.81 -7.06 10.96
CA MET A 485 1.99 -8.22 11.31
C MET A 485 2.68 -9.19 12.28
N ASN A 486 3.63 -8.73 13.10
CA ASN A 486 4.39 -9.57 14.04
C ASN A 486 3.60 -9.95 15.30
N GLU A 487 2.62 -9.14 15.72
CA GLU A 487 1.85 -9.36 16.96
C GLU A 487 0.50 -10.08 16.76
N VAL A 488 0.31 -10.78 15.63
CA VAL A 488 -0.84 -11.66 15.36
C VAL A 488 -0.93 -12.88 16.29
N PHE A 489 -2.03 -13.63 16.20
CA PHE A 489 -2.33 -14.82 17.00
C PHE A 489 -2.28 -14.51 18.50
N GLY A 490 -3.01 -13.45 18.90
CA GLY A 490 -3.13 -13.04 20.30
C GLY A 490 -1.84 -12.53 20.94
N ARG A 491 -0.80 -12.24 20.15
CA ARG A 491 0.50 -11.83 20.69
C ARG A 491 0.52 -10.38 21.17
N PHE A 492 -0.26 -9.49 20.53
CA PHE A 492 -0.73 -8.27 21.17
C PHE A 492 -1.95 -8.58 22.03
N THR A 493 -1.86 -8.31 23.33
CA THR A 493 -2.93 -8.54 24.30
C THR A 493 -3.65 -7.22 24.63
N PRO A 494 -4.95 -7.08 24.35
CA PRO A 494 -5.76 -5.94 24.81
C PRO A 494 -5.71 -5.76 26.33
N GLN A 495 -6.00 -4.55 26.82
CA GLN A 495 -6.02 -4.29 28.27
C GLN A 495 -7.06 -5.18 28.97
N GLY A 496 -6.63 -5.92 29.99
CA GLY A 496 -7.47 -6.90 30.72
C GLY A 496 -7.50 -8.30 30.09
N TYR A 497 -6.78 -8.53 28.99
CA TYR A 497 -6.59 -9.83 28.35
C TYR A 497 -5.15 -10.31 28.48
N ASP A 498 -4.97 -11.61 28.31
CA ASP A 498 -3.70 -12.32 28.18
C ASP A 498 -3.67 -13.13 26.87
N PHE A 499 -2.58 -13.85 26.61
CA PHE A 499 -2.43 -14.68 25.41
C PHE A 499 -3.53 -15.76 25.27
N ASN A 500 -3.99 -16.32 26.39
CA ASN A 500 -4.94 -17.43 26.41
C ASN A 500 -6.36 -16.92 26.10
N THR A 501 -6.79 -15.85 26.77
CA THR A 501 -8.09 -15.19 26.55
C THR A 501 -8.21 -14.55 25.17
N CYS A 502 -7.09 -14.14 24.55
CA CYS A 502 -7.06 -13.66 23.17
C CYS A 502 -7.57 -14.69 22.12
N ALA A 503 -7.51 -15.99 22.42
CA ALA A 503 -8.07 -17.05 21.57
C ALA A 503 -9.62 -17.06 21.56
N TYR A 504 -10.24 -16.46 22.58
CA TYR A 504 -11.69 -16.54 22.84
C TYR A 504 -12.43 -15.18 22.69
N VAL A 505 -11.82 -14.23 21.98
CA VAL A 505 -12.49 -12.96 21.61
C VAL A 505 -13.41 -13.21 20.42
N SER A 506 -14.69 -12.88 20.56
CA SER A 506 -15.74 -13.07 19.54
C SER A 506 -15.35 -12.50 18.18
N VAL A 507 -15.32 -13.34 17.13
CA VAL A 507 -15.19 -12.90 15.73
C VAL A 507 -16.51 -12.35 15.20
N LEU A 508 -17.67 -12.75 15.77
CA LEU A 508 -18.96 -12.12 15.45
C LEU A 508 -19.03 -10.64 15.87
N LYS A 509 -18.06 -10.16 16.65
CA LYS A 509 -17.90 -8.76 17.05
C LYS A 509 -16.58 -8.20 16.47
N PRO A 510 -16.57 -7.64 15.24
CA PRO A 510 -15.36 -7.17 14.54
C PRO A 510 -14.61 -5.97 15.18
N ILE A 511 -14.91 -5.62 16.43
CA ILE A 511 -14.25 -4.55 17.19
C ILE A 511 -13.74 -5.17 18.47
N ALA A 512 -12.42 -5.34 18.56
CA ALA A 512 -11.76 -5.91 19.74
C ALA A 512 -11.46 -4.83 20.80
N MET A 513 -11.22 -3.58 20.39
CA MET A 513 -10.91 -2.46 21.29
C MET A 513 -11.44 -1.13 20.77
N GLY A 514 -11.88 -0.26 21.69
CA GLY A 514 -12.34 1.10 21.37
C GLY A 514 -13.65 1.16 20.57
N LYS A 515 -13.90 2.31 19.93
CA LYS A 515 -15.03 2.56 19.02
C LYS A 515 -14.55 2.68 17.58
N ARG A 516 -15.16 1.94 16.66
CA ARG A 516 -14.76 1.95 15.24
C ARG A 516 -15.99 2.31 14.42
N LEU A 517 -16.32 3.61 14.39
CA LEU A 517 -17.54 4.14 13.76
C LEU A 517 -17.81 3.60 12.35
N LEU A 518 -16.76 3.39 11.54
CA LEU A 518 -16.84 2.75 10.23
C LEU A 518 -17.41 1.31 10.32
N VAL A 519 -16.87 0.48 11.21
CA VAL A 519 -17.35 -0.88 11.48
C VAL A 519 -18.74 -0.85 12.12
N GLU A 520 -18.98 0.02 13.10
CA GLU A 520 -20.26 0.15 13.78
C GLU A 520 -21.40 0.56 12.84
N LYS A 521 -21.16 1.47 11.89
CA LYS A 521 -22.14 1.86 10.88
C LYS A 521 -22.28 0.80 9.78
N ILE A 522 -21.22 0.06 9.41
CA ILE A 522 -21.31 -1.06 8.45
C ILE A 522 -22.10 -2.24 9.02
N MET A 523 -21.85 -2.65 10.27
CA MET A 523 -22.52 -3.81 10.90
C MET A 523 -24.02 -3.56 11.21
N LYS A 524 -24.48 -2.30 11.12
CA LYS A 524 -25.90 -1.92 11.17
C LYS A 524 -26.61 -2.03 9.82
N VAL A 525 -25.88 -2.30 8.72
CA VAL A 525 -26.46 -2.59 7.40
C VAL A 525 -26.55 -4.11 7.25
N GLU A 526 -27.77 -4.64 7.27
CA GLU A 526 -28.06 -6.09 7.34
C GLU A 526 -27.29 -6.91 6.29
N ASN A 527 -27.30 -6.48 5.02
CA ASN A 527 -26.58 -7.15 3.94
C ASN A 527 -25.06 -7.25 4.22
N TRP A 528 -24.42 -6.20 4.73
CA TRP A 528 -22.98 -6.22 5.02
C TRP A 528 -22.65 -7.00 6.30
N SER A 529 -23.53 -6.97 7.30
CA SER A 529 -23.43 -7.81 8.50
C SER A 529 -23.56 -9.31 8.16
N LYS A 530 -24.38 -9.66 7.16
CA LYS A 530 -24.47 -11.02 6.60
C LYS A 530 -23.24 -11.39 5.78
N MET A 531 -22.81 -10.54 4.85
CA MET A 531 -21.59 -10.77 4.04
C MET A 531 -20.35 -10.91 4.93
N TYR A 532 -20.27 -10.20 6.05
CA TYR A 532 -19.21 -10.37 7.05
C TYR A 532 -19.16 -11.80 7.60
N GLN A 533 -20.30 -12.37 7.98
CA GLN A 533 -20.38 -13.76 8.48
C GLN A 533 -20.09 -14.79 7.39
N GLU A 534 -20.53 -14.53 6.14
CA GLU A 534 -20.20 -15.36 4.97
C GLU A 534 -18.69 -15.34 4.67
N TYR A 535 -18.01 -14.19 4.81
CA TYR A 535 -16.55 -14.11 4.71
C TYR A 535 -15.84 -14.74 5.90
N LEU A 536 -16.32 -14.60 7.14
CA LEU A 536 -15.73 -15.32 8.29
C LEU A 536 -15.72 -16.84 8.04
N ALA A 537 -16.84 -17.40 7.57
CA ALA A 537 -16.95 -18.82 7.22
C ALA A 537 -16.00 -19.20 6.07
N HIS A 538 -16.01 -18.44 4.97
CA HIS A 538 -15.14 -18.69 3.81
C HIS A 538 -13.65 -18.63 4.17
N LEU A 539 -13.21 -17.58 4.86
CA LEU A 539 -11.80 -17.40 5.26
C LEU A 539 -11.36 -18.48 6.25
N TYR A 540 -12.25 -18.92 7.15
CA TYR A 540 -11.99 -20.06 8.02
C TYR A 540 -11.81 -21.36 7.22
N PHE A 541 -12.85 -21.84 6.55
CA PHE A 541 -12.84 -23.15 5.90
C PHE A 541 -11.88 -23.24 4.70
N CYS A 542 -11.59 -22.14 4.00
CA CYS A 542 -10.74 -22.15 2.80
C CYS A 542 -9.30 -21.66 3.04
N THR A 543 -8.93 -21.19 4.24
CA THR A 543 -7.57 -20.65 4.49
C THR A 543 -7.04 -20.88 5.91
N LEU A 544 -7.89 -21.04 6.93
CA LEU A 544 -7.49 -21.07 8.35
C LEU A 544 -7.95 -22.34 9.10
N GLU A 545 -8.31 -23.41 8.38
CA GLU A 545 -8.63 -24.70 8.96
C GLU A 545 -7.43 -25.24 9.75
N GLU A 546 -7.71 -25.71 10.97
CA GLU A 546 -6.72 -26.09 12.00
C GLU A 546 -5.61 -26.99 11.49
N LYS A 547 -5.95 -28.13 10.88
CA LYS A 547 -4.96 -29.16 10.51
C LYS A 547 -4.16 -28.73 9.28
N THR A 548 -4.70 -27.86 8.45
CA THR A 548 -3.99 -27.18 7.37
C THR A 548 -3.01 -26.12 7.92
N LEU A 549 -3.44 -25.34 8.91
CA LEU A 549 -2.63 -24.27 9.50
C LEU A 549 -1.51 -24.81 10.40
N ILE A 550 -1.77 -25.84 11.23
CA ILE A 550 -0.75 -26.53 12.03
C ILE A 550 0.32 -27.14 11.12
N LYS A 551 -0.06 -27.87 10.06
CA LYS A 551 0.90 -28.39 9.07
C LYS A 551 1.73 -27.29 8.41
N ARG A 552 1.15 -26.10 8.19
CA ARG A 552 1.90 -24.97 7.63
C ARG A 552 2.89 -24.39 8.65
N ILE A 553 2.51 -24.31 9.92
CA ILE A 553 3.41 -23.94 11.03
C ILE A 553 4.55 -24.95 11.17
N GLU A 554 4.28 -26.27 11.12
CA GLU A 554 5.32 -27.31 11.13
C GLU A 554 6.31 -27.18 9.96
N GLN A 555 5.82 -26.90 8.75
CA GLN A 555 6.66 -26.68 7.58
C GLN A 555 7.57 -25.46 7.78
N ILE A 556 7.00 -24.33 8.19
CA ILE A 556 7.76 -23.09 8.39
C ILE A 556 8.77 -23.26 9.54
N ALA A 557 8.40 -23.97 10.62
CA ALA A 557 9.31 -24.27 11.73
C ALA A 557 10.58 -24.96 11.23
N ARG A 558 10.47 -26.04 10.45
CA ARG A 558 11.61 -26.78 9.87
C ARG A 558 12.48 -25.93 8.95
N ILE A 559 11.90 -24.91 8.31
CA ILE A 559 12.60 -23.98 7.40
C ILE A 559 13.42 -22.95 8.19
N VAL A 560 12.90 -22.43 9.30
CA VAL A 560 13.56 -21.36 10.08
C VAL A 560 14.45 -21.87 11.21
N GLU A 561 14.16 -23.05 11.78
CA GLU A 561 14.84 -23.62 12.95
C GLU A 561 16.37 -23.68 12.84
N PRO A 562 16.98 -24.07 11.69
CA PRO A 562 18.45 -24.07 11.55
C PRO A 562 19.05 -22.66 11.72
N ALA A 563 18.39 -21.63 11.17
CA ALA A 563 18.82 -20.25 11.28
C ALA A 563 18.62 -19.66 12.68
N VAL A 564 17.59 -20.12 13.42
CA VAL A 564 17.39 -19.76 14.83
C VAL A 564 18.45 -20.43 15.72
N LYS A 565 18.83 -21.68 15.44
CA LYS A 565 19.90 -22.38 16.18
C LYS A 565 21.24 -21.65 16.09
N GLU A 566 21.53 -21.00 14.96
CA GLU A 566 22.71 -20.14 14.79
C GLU A 566 22.67 -18.85 15.65
N GLU A 567 21.52 -18.46 16.23
CA GLU A 567 21.42 -17.41 17.26
C GLU A 567 21.69 -17.92 18.69
N GLY A 568 21.81 -19.24 18.88
CA GLY A 568 22.17 -19.90 20.14
C GLY A 568 21.04 -20.73 20.78
N GLU A 569 21.41 -21.71 21.59
CA GLU A 569 20.48 -22.72 22.15
C GLU A 569 19.34 -22.11 22.99
N ASN A 570 19.59 -21.03 23.74
CA ASN A 570 18.52 -20.31 24.46
C ASN A 570 17.43 -19.77 23.50
N LYS A 571 17.83 -19.32 22.31
CA LYS A 571 16.90 -18.79 21.29
C LYS A 571 16.14 -19.92 20.59
N LEU A 572 16.79 -21.07 20.42
CA LEU A 572 16.15 -22.30 19.95
C LEU A 572 15.08 -22.80 20.95
N GLU A 573 15.38 -22.79 22.26
CA GLU A 573 14.43 -23.18 23.30
C GLU A 573 13.23 -22.23 23.40
N GLU A 574 13.45 -20.91 23.32
CA GLU A 574 12.37 -19.91 23.19
C GLU A 574 11.50 -20.16 21.96
N PHE A 575 12.13 -20.50 20.82
CA PHE A 575 11.44 -20.78 19.57
C PHE A 575 10.57 -22.03 19.65
N HIS A 576 11.09 -23.16 20.15
CA HIS A 576 10.29 -24.39 20.32
C HIS A 576 9.09 -24.16 21.25
N LYS A 577 9.29 -23.46 22.39
CA LYS A 577 8.19 -23.06 23.29
C LYS A 577 7.17 -22.17 22.58
N GLY A 578 7.64 -21.19 21.81
CA GLY A 578 6.80 -20.29 21.02
C GLY A 578 5.98 -21.01 19.94
N VAL A 579 6.53 -22.05 19.31
CA VAL A 579 5.85 -22.85 18.27
C VAL A 579 4.75 -23.69 18.91
N ALA A 580 5.02 -24.35 20.04
CA ALA A 580 4.01 -25.08 20.80
C ALA A 580 2.86 -24.15 21.27
N GLN A 581 3.18 -22.96 21.78
CA GLN A 581 2.19 -21.94 22.14
C GLN A 581 1.36 -21.48 20.93
N LEU A 582 1.97 -21.33 19.74
CA LEU A 582 1.26 -20.96 18.53
C LEU A 582 0.31 -22.08 18.06
N MET A 583 0.74 -23.34 18.08
CA MET A 583 -0.10 -24.50 17.73
C MET A 583 -1.32 -24.60 18.65
N TRP A 584 -1.10 -24.54 19.98
CA TRP A 584 -2.19 -24.51 20.96
C TRP A 584 -3.16 -23.35 20.71
N PHE A 585 -2.66 -22.15 20.40
CA PHE A 585 -3.51 -21.00 20.07
C PHE A 585 -4.36 -21.27 18.83
N ILE A 586 -3.82 -21.91 17.78
CA ILE A 586 -4.59 -22.27 16.59
C ILE A 586 -5.72 -23.27 16.94
N GLU A 587 -5.45 -24.30 17.73
CA GLU A 587 -6.46 -25.28 18.17
C GLU A 587 -7.61 -24.61 18.93
N GLN A 588 -7.28 -23.78 19.93
CA GLN A 588 -8.29 -23.10 20.74
C GLN A 588 -9.06 -22.05 19.92
N ARG A 589 -8.37 -21.33 19.01
CA ARG A 589 -9.00 -20.35 18.13
C ARG A 589 -9.92 -21.01 17.09
N SER A 590 -9.50 -22.15 16.54
CA SER A 590 -10.28 -23.03 15.65
C SER A 590 -11.59 -23.44 16.30
N ALA A 591 -11.51 -24.06 17.49
CA ALA A 591 -12.66 -24.53 18.25
C ALA A 591 -13.67 -23.40 18.53
N PHE A 592 -13.17 -22.24 18.97
CA PHE A 592 -13.97 -21.07 19.30
C PHE A 592 -14.66 -20.46 18.06
N VAL A 593 -13.90 -20.22 16.99
CA VAL A 593 -14.42 -19.65 15.73
C VAL A 593 -15.47 -20.56 15.12
N LEU A 594 -15.22 -21.88 15.11
CA LEU A 594 -16.18 -22.83 14.56
C LEU A 594 -17.47 -22.89 15.39
N PHE A 595 -17.41 -22.79 16.72
CA PHE A 595 -18.61 -22.64 17.54
C PHE A 595 -19.39 -21.37 17.16
N GLU A 596 -18.73 -20.22 17.09
CA GLU A 596 -19.40 -18.96 16.73
C GLU A 596 -20.07 -19.02 15.34
N LEU A 597 -19.40 -19.63 14.35
CA LEU A 597 -19.95 -19.82 13.00
C LEU A 597 -21.17 -20.75 12.96
N LEU A 598 -21.18 -21.81 13.78
CA LEU A 598 -22.28 -22.78 13.81
C LEU A 598 -23.51 -22.25 14.57
N PHE A 599 -23.30 -21.56 15.69
CA PHE A 599 -24.37 -21.14 16.60
C PHE A 599 -24.78 -19.66 16.44
N GLY A 600 -23.94 -18.82 15.84
CA GLY A 600 -24.18 -17.37 15.71
C GLY A 600 -24.15 -16.63 17.05
N LYS A 601 -23.44 -17.17 18.05
CA LYS A 601 -23.23 -16.58 19.38
C LYS A 601 -21.89 -17.05 19.96
N PRO A 602 -21.26 -16.27 20.86
CA PRO A 602 -20.13 -16.73 21.65
C PRO A 602 -20.52 -17.89 22.59
N PRO A 603 -19.53 -18.69 23.06
CA PRO A 603 -19.71 -19.65 24.15
C PRO A 603 -20.11 -18.97 25.47
N ILE A 604 -20.85 -19.66 26.34
CA ILE A 604 -21.15 -19.16 27.70
C ILE A 604 -19.98 -19.44 28.66
N SER A 605 -19.24 -20.53 28.44
CA SER A 605 -18.06 -20.93 29.21
C SER A 605 -16.99 -21.50 28.30
N VAL A 606 -15.73 -21.37 28.68
CA VAL A 606 -14.59 -22.05 28.06
C VAL A 606 -13.68 -22.57 29.19
N SER A 607 -13.19 -23.81 29.06
CA SER A 607 -12.23 -24.40 29.99
C SER A 607 -10.85 -24.52 29.33
N SER A 608 -9.77 -24.46 30.11
CA SER A 608 -8.40 -24.50 29.60
C SER A 608 -7.93 -25.88 29.12
N ASN A 609 -8.58 -26.96 29.57
CA ASN A 609 -8.09 -28.33 29.40
C ASN A 609 -8.87 -29.13 28.36
N SER A 610 -10.09 -28.68 28.05
CA SER A 610 -10.85 -29.05 26.87
C SER A 610 -11.86 -27.93 26.57
N THR A 611 -12.13 -27.66 25.30
CA THR A 611 -13.10 -26.62 24.92
C THR A 611 -14.51 -27.17 25.13
N ILE A 612 -14.94 -27.16 26.41
CA ILE A 612 -16.31 -27.45 26.85
C ILE A 612 -17.12 -26.16 26.79
N ILE A 613 -17.96 -26.06 25.76
CA ILE A 613 -18.86 -24.94 25.54
C ILE A 613 -20.28 -25.36 25.87
N SER A 614 -20.84 -24.80 26.95
CA SER A 614 -22.20 -25.11 27.41
C SER A 614 -23.22 -24.04 27.00
N ASP A 615 -24.48 -24.44 26.85
CA ASP A 615 -25.65 -23.56 26.94
C ASP A 615 -26.83 -24.25 27.65
N ASP A 616 -27.97 -23.55 27.78
CA ASP A 616 -29.18 -24.03 28.48
C ASP A 616 -29.73 -25.37 27.95
N TYR A 617 -29.27 -25.86 26.79
CA TYR A 617 -29.78 -27.03 26.10
C TYR A 617 -28.76 -28.18 25.97
N GLY A 618 -27.49 -27.98 26.34
CA GLY A 618 -26.45 -29.00 26.27
C GLY A 618 -25.02 -28.45 26.38
N SER A 619 -24.04 -29.29 26.06
CA SER A 619 -22.64 -28.86 25.93
C SER A 619 -21.97 -29.47 24.70
N ILE A 620 -20.92 -28.81 24.24
CA ILE A 620 -20.09 -29.25 23.12
C ILE A 620 -18.66 -29.35 23.63
N VAL A 621 -18.02 -30.48 23.37
CA VAL A 621 -16.61 -30.70 23.70
C VAL A 621 -15.84 -30.80 22.39
N TYR A 622 -14.83 -29.95 22.21
CA TYR A 622 -13.88 -30.06 21.11
C TYR A 622 -12.53 -30.57 21.59
N GLU A 623 -12.11 -31.71 21.06
CA GLU A 623 -10.83 -32.37 21.37
C GLU A 623 -10.25 -32.99 20.08
N ASN A 624 -9.01 -32.65 19.72
CA ASN A 624 -8.24 -33.27 18.62
C ASN A 624 -8.92 -33.28 17.22
N GLY A 625 -9.80 -32.30 16.94
CA GLY A 625 -10.61 -32.26 15.72
C GLY A 625 -11.89 -33.09 15.77
N LEU A 626 -12.29 -33.61 16.94
CA LEU A 626 -13.60 -34.19 17.18
C LEU A 626 -14.48 -33.18 17.93
N ILE A 627 -15.59 -32.79 17.32
CA ILE A 627 -16.68 -32.06 17.98
C ILE A 627 -17.65 -33.10 18.53
N SER A 628 -17.88 -33.14 19.83
CA SER A 628 -18.86 -34.02 20.48
C SER A 628 -19.98 -33.20 21.12
N PHE A 629 -21.23 -33.54 20.78
CA PHE A 629 -22.44 -32.83 21.21
C PHE A 629 -23.14 -33.62 22.33
N TYR A 630 -23.38 -32.98 23.47
CA TYR A 630 -24.03 -33.56 24.64
C TYR A 630 -25.33 -32.81 24.94
N ASP A 631 -26.33 -33.52 25.46
CA ASP A 631 -27.58 -32.91 25.93
C ASP A 631 -27.40 -32.17 27.28
N SER A 632 -28.45 -31.50 27.74
CA SER A 632 -28.48 -30.77 29.03
C SER A 632 -28.32 -31.66 30.27
N ASN A 633 -28.24 -32.98 30.10
CA ASN A 633 -27.98 -33.96 31.16
C ASN A 633 -26.54 -34.52 31.07
N GLY A 634 -25.70 -34.00 30.17
CA GLY A 634 -24.34 -34.48 29.94
C GLY A 634 -24.26 -35.77 29.12
N LYS A 635 -25.32 -36.17 28.39
CA LYS A 635 -25.32 -37.37 27.56
C LYS A 635 -24.97 -37.05 26.10
N LEU A 636 -23.94 -37.73 25.57
CA LEU A 636 -23.55 -37.62 24.16
C LEU A 636 -24.73 -37.98 23.22
N GLU A 637 -25.12 -37.02 22.36
CA GLU A 637 -26.09 -37.24 21.27
C GLU A 637 -25.38 -37.62 19.96
N SER A 638 -24.28 -36.96 19.61
CA SER A 638 -23.54 -37.17 18.35
C SER A 638 -22.11 -36.63 18.41
N SER A 639 -21.28 -37.00 17.42
CA SER A 639 -19.95 -36.39 17.21
C SER A 639 -19.66 -36.19 15.71
N LEU A 640 -18.77 -35.24 15.39
CA LEU A 640 -18.33 -34.88 14.04
C LEU A 640 -16.81 -34.70 14.01
N THR A 641 -16.12 -35.37 13.09
CA THR A 641 -14.65 -35.30 12.93
C THR A 641 -14.25 -34.33 11.82
N LEU A 642 -13.15 -33.59 12.03
CA LEU A 642 -12.55 -32.66 11.09
C LEU A 642 -11.14 -33.12 10.63
N PRO A 643 -10.73 -32.79 9.38
CA PRO A 643 -11.56 -32.24 8.31
C PRO A 643 -12.64 -33.23 7.88
N LEU A 644 -13.70 -32.72 7.25
CA LEU A 644 -14.78 -33.55 6.73
C LEU A 644 -14.26 -34.50 5.64
N PRO A 645 -14.77 -35.74 5.54
CA PRO A 645 -14.60 -36.52 4.32
C PRO A 645 -15.32 -35.81 3.14
N PRO A 646 -14.87 -36.03 1.89
CA PRO A 646 -15.46 -35.37 0.72
C PRO A 646 -16.96 -35.68 0.55
N GLU A 647 -17.42 -36.85 1.00
CA GLU A 647 -18.83 -37.16 1.19
C GLU A 647 -19.15 -37.21 2.70
N PRO A 648 -19.68 -36.11 3.29
CA PRO A 648 -19.99 -36.05 4.71
C PRO A 648 -21.21 -36.91 5.06
N GLN A 649 -20.98 -38.01 5.78
CA GLN A 649 -22.05 -38.88 6.26
C GLN A 649 -22.77 -38.27 7.48
N PHE A 650 -24.08 -38.10 7.37
CA PHE A 650 -24.91 -37.47 8.40
C PHE A 650 -25.13 -38.38 9.61
N ARG A 651 -24.90 -37.85 10.82
CA ARG A 651 -25.47 -38.40 12.07
C ARG A 651 -26.25 -37.34 12.83
N LEU A 652 -27.40 -37.74 13.35
CA LEU A 652 -28.44 -36.84 13.87
C LEU A 652 -28.33 -36.67 15.39
N SER A 653 -28.26 -35.41 15.84
CA SER A 653 -28.81 -35.00 17.13
C SER A 653 -30.34 -34.86 17.01
N LYS A 654 -31.09 -34.92 18.12
CA LYS A 654 -32.53 -34.61 18.07
C LYS A 654 -32.81 -33.11 17.84
N LYS A 655 -31.88 -32.25 18.25
CA LYS A 655 -32.01 -30.78 18.26
C LYS A 655 -31.36 -30.10 17.06
N TYR A 656 -30.14 -30.52 16.69
CA TYR A 656 -29.32 -29.81 15.69
C TYR A 656 -29.16 -30.60 14.38
N LEU A 657 -29.26 -29.90 13.25
CA LEU A 657 -28.90 -30.42 11.93
C LEU A 657 -28.02 -29.39 11.23
N ILE A 658 -26.72 -29.69 11.21
CA ILE A 658 -25.69 -28.97 10.48
C ILE A 658 -25.40 -29.81 9.23
N ILE A 659 -25.82 -29.34 8.06
CA ILE A 659 -25.46 -29.98 6.78
C ILE A 659 -24.30 -29.18 6.21
N LEU A 660 -23.11 -29.76 6.32
CA LEU A 660 -21.92 -29.30 5.60
C LEU A 660 -21.93 -30.01 4.25
N ALA A 661 -21.96 -29.24 3.17
CA ALA A 661 -21.76 -29.70 1.79
C ALA A 661 -20.59 -28.93 1.19
N MET A 662 -19.96 -29.44 0.12
CA MET A 662 -18.74 -28.85 -0.46
C MET A 662 -18.84 -27.35 -0.80
N ASP A 663 -20.04 -26.79 -1.01
CA ASP A 663 -20.29 -25.38 -1.33
C ASP A 663 -21.17 -24.62 -0.30
N LYS A 664 -21.59 -25.26 0.81
CA LYS A 664 -22.57 -24.70 1.77
C LYS A 664 -22.37 -25.19 3.20
N VAL A 665 -22.48 -24.29 4.17
CA VAL A 665 -22.78 -24.61 5.56
C VAL A 665 -24.26 -24.30 5.80
N ILE A 666 -25.10 -25.33 5.85
CA ILE A 666 -26.54 -25.18 6.10
C ILE A 666 -26.81 -25.36 7.59
N ARG A 667 -27.15 -24.27 8.25
CA ARG A 667 -27.66 -24.21 9.62
C ARG A 667 -29.17 -24.36 9.59
N ILE A 668 -29.72 -25.33 10.32
CA ILE A 668 -31.17 -25.52 10.48
C ILE A 668 -31.55 -25.28 11.94
N ASP A 669 -32.21 -24.16 12.20
CA ASP A 669 -32.74 -23.80 13.51
C ASP A 669 -34.17 -24.35 13.65
N ARG A 670 -34.28 -25.49 14.35
CA ARG A 670 -35.56 -26.16 14.61
C ARG A 670 -36.42 -25.47 15.68
N LYS A 671 -35.91 -24.49 16.43
CA LYS A 671 -36.67 -23.72 17.42
C LYS A 671 -37.44 -22.58 16.75
N ASN A 672 -36.83 -21.96 15.73
CA ASN A 672 -37.40 -20.85 14.97
C ASN A 672 -37.92 -21.27 13.57
N HIS A 673 -37.90 -22.57 13.25
CA HIS A 673 -38.23 -23.14 11.94
C HIS A 673 -37.47 -22.53 10.74
N SER A 674 -36.27 -21.98 10.96
CA SER A 674 -35.50 -21.27 9.93
C SER A 674 -34.32 -22.10 9.40
N VAL A 675 -34.05 -21.92 8.10
CA VAL A 675 -32.92 -22.56 7.40
C VAL A 675 -31.99 -21.45 6.91
N THR A 676 -30.83 -21.33 7.54
CA THR A 676 -29.77 -20.40 7.14
C THR A 676 -28.74 -21.16 6.32
N VAL A 677 -28.84 -21.05 4.99
CA VAL A 677 -27.77 -21.46 4.08
C VAL A 677 -26.68 -20.40 4.12
N ILE A 678 -25.60 -20.65 4.88
CA ILE A 678 -24.34 -19.92 4.71
C ILE A 678 -23.70 -20.50 3.44
N ARG A 679 -23.89 -19.81 2.32
CA ARG A 679 -23.31 -20.20 1.04
C ARG A 679 -21.82 -19.89 1.09
N LEU A 680 -20.95 -20.88 0.84
CA LEU A 680 -19.55 -20.58 0.58
C LEU A 680 -19.52 -19.97 -0.84
N PRO A 681 -19.05 -18.71 -1.01
CA PRO A 681 -19.04 -18.08 -2.31
C PRO A 681 -17.99 -18.74 -3.21
N ILE A 682 -18.43 -19.64 -4.09
CA ILE A 682 -17.62 -20.12 -5.21
C ILE A 682 -17.17 -18.87 -6.00
N PRO A 683 -15.86 -18.60 -6.18
CA PRO A 683 -15.40 -17.34 -6.73
C PRO A 683 -15.94 -17.06 -8.14
N SER A 684 -16.68 -15.96 -8.29
CA SER A 684 -17.03 -15.40 -9.61
C SER A 684 -15.81 -14.70 -10.22
N SER A 685 -14.83 -15.52 -10.62
CA SER A 685 -13.69 -15.17 -11.49
C SER A 685 -13.00 -13.82 -11.21
N LEU A 686 -12.25 -13.74 -10.12
CA LEU A 686 -11.03 -12.93 -10.12
C LEU A 686 -9.85 -13.79 -10.63
N PRO A 687 -8.90 -13.23 -11.40
CA PRO A 687 -7.85 -14.02 -12.03
C PRO A 687 -6.89 -14.59 -10.99
N ILE A 688 -6.84 -15.92 -10.89
CA ILE A 688 -5.79 -16.63 -10.14
C ILE A 688 -4.44 -16.30 -10.79
N PRO A 689 -3.45 -15.75 -10.06
CA PRO A 689 -2.09 -15.66 -10.55
C PRO A 689 -1.54 -17.08 -10.72
N GLN A 690 -1.52 -17.57 -11.96
CA GLN A 690 -0.99 -18.90 -12.29
C GLN A 690 0.48 -18.98 -11.85
N PRO A 691 0.89 -19.97 -11.04
CA PRO A 691 2.29 -20.15 -10.69
C PRO A 691 3.08 -20.52 -11.95
N SER A 692 4.06 -19.71 -12.30
CA SER A 692 4.80 -19.87 -13.55
C SER A 692 5.71 -21.09 -13.53
N GLN A 693 5.45 -22.08 -14.41
CA GLN A 693 6.46 -23.06 -14.82
C GLN A 693 6.64 -23.05 -16.35
N PRO A 694 7.88 -22.89 -16.86
CA PRO A 694 8.24 -23.20 -18.25
C PRO A 694 8.31 -24.74 -18.44
N PRO A 695 8.15 -25.31 -19.65
CA PRO A 695 9.01 -24.96 -20.79
C PRO A 695 8.40 -24.99 -22.21
N PHE A 696 9.10 -24.31 -23.13
CA PHE A 696 9.11 -24.59 -24.59
C PHE A 696 9.99 -25.83 -24.89
N PRO A 697 10.05 -26.42 -26.12
CA PRO A 697 9.44 -25.98 -27.38
C PRO A 697 8.72 -27.07 -28.21
N ARG A 698 7.84 -26.65 -29.13
CA ARG A 698 8.09 -26.74 -30.58
C ARG A 698 7.19 -25.80 -31.37
#